data_AF-A0A7Y5LMI7-F1
#
_entry.id   AF-A0A7Y5LMI7-F1
#
_cell.length_a   1.000
_cell.length_b   1.000
_cell.length_c   1.000
_cell.angle_alpha   90.00
_cell.angle_beta   90.00
_cell.angle_gamma   90.00
#
_symmetry.space_group_name_H-M   'P 1'
#
loop_
_entity.id
_entity.type
_entity.pdbx_description
1 polymer ?
#
loop_
_entity_poly.entity_id
_entity_poly.type
_entity_poly.pdbx_seq_one_letter_code
_entity_poly.pdbx_strand_id
1 'polypeptide(L)'
;MTTDSFGLPRIIIAGEDVPVPGALKIVTFKDPGGFSFYSTTTNIPISSQLWYDRVRKGKVIRTREELKEVVHMVVLHTDCTRNSKQCYMVLVNRGLSTHFMIDWDGTIYQATDLIHCAAHAGGVNMQSVGIDLNNLLLPFHPGDPDKPYRTAVGAGHDEQFQDPAFRRPEANEFEFMKLQNSVIRSYGYTDQQYQALTALLRALSAELPLLSPSTEGDENPIPRHPMDEKGKVITTALQDGDALGWRGVLGHWHITPGKWDPGPGFDWDRMYHSLRGEDNFFPVELDANRKRGSVVTEKDMVDVANRYFENNERGSGGYYGVGVNQAWHGGMHIRTPVGTPVNAMFTGHVVAARLGSQTALGSNNFVLVRHVLPMPTTNDPTRKMTLYSLYMHLNEQDLSDAALADSTRKDVPKWLHDLYRISRMLDDADAAKDKGAASSDNQKKEAKDKKKKDLDKVPEQKDIAPSEEENAAQDIKEIVDRSERKPYLEFGPGLSALRTGKVAYFPWKSDSETENLKVPSGSLLGYSGEFGPARTREALIHVELFSDKSWREAIDLALHSDSFSVMEEDTPGTLHVESPSVLRIFGAKRKISIGTKKFLFDETRLRPDDIQRFFEDPARDVERGYLRKSIIRHVSEWSDQVDWIKALSDAQDWAAKCQDFEALLQDQSQRYRKGVFSSAILEILPFIWLTADTAKHIGLDVTEWDGTLYHFHPIHFLMWLTFRSSNRVRVFAKSKTRKQLEKEQKKTIEKAQEQRFSLGPAGAEGEELLDESLFVDVGARVPNPKELLDPFRGLRRRGLWRWTFGAGDEQGG
;
A
#
# COMPACT_ATOMS: atom_id res chain seq x y z
N MET A 1 -2.33 -30.03 9.51
CA MET A 1 -1.45 -28.99 8.94
C MET A 1 -0.04 -29.52 8.97
N THR A 2 0.66 -29.53 7.84
CA THR A 2 2.10 -29.79 7.78
C THR A 2 2.80 -28.45 7.68
N THR A 3 3.20 -27.90 8.82
CA THR A 3 4.01 -26.69 8.91
C THR A 3 5.45 -27.07 9.25
N ASP A 4 6.41 -26.40 8.62
CA ASP A 4 7.74 -26.29 9.20
C ASP A 4 7.71 -25.37 10.44
N SER A 5 8.87 -25.07 11.00
CA SER A 5 9.01 -24.24 12.20
C SER A 5 8.78 -22.74 11.99
N PHE A 6 8.47 -22.25 10.78
CA PHE A 6 8.45 -20.82 10.45
C PHE A 6 7.13 -20.30 9.86
N GLY A 7 6.24 -21.17 9.37
CA GLY A 7 4.83 -20.81 9.17
C GLY A 7 4.56 -19.68 8.15
N LEU A 8 5.40 -19.57 7.12
CA LEU A 8 5.15 -18.70 5.97
C LEU A 8 4.22 -19.39 4.95
N PRO A 9 3.37 -18.65 4.22
CA PRO A 9 2.63 -19.19 3.08
C PRO A 9 3.61 -19.66 2.00
N ARG A 10 3.33 -20.81 1.38
CA ARG A 10 4.25 -21.48 0.44
C ARG A 10 3.52 -22.17 -0.71
N ILE A 11 4.22 -22.31 -1.83
CA ILE A 11 3.82 -23.11 -3.00
C ILE A 11 4.80 -24.28 -3.17
N ILE A 12 4.42 -25.27 -3.97
CA ILE A 12 5.23 -26.45 -4.26
C ILE A 12 5.77 -26.36 -5.70
N ILE A 13 7.08 -26.52 -5.88
CA ILE A 13 7.74 -26.54 -7.18
C ILE A 13 8.68 -27.75 -7.23
N ALA A 14 8.45 -28.67 -8.16
CA ALA A 14 9.19 -29.93 -8.30
C ALA A 14 9.20 -30.78 -7.01
N GLY A 15 8.08 -30.79 -6.29
CA GLY A 15 7.89 -31.49 -5.02
C GLY A 15 8.35 -30.72 -3.78
N GLU A 16 9.21 -29.70 -3.94
CA GLU A 16 9.82 -28.91 -2.87
C GLU A 16 8.95 -27.71 -2.48
N ASP A 17 8.95 -27.34 -1.20
CA ASP A 17 8.24 -26.16 -0.70
C ASP A 17 9.05 -24.86 -0.98
N VAL A 18 8.37 -23.81 -1.44
CA VAL A 18 8.92 -22.49 -1.79
C VAL A 18 8.08 -21.39 -1.13
N PRO A 19 8.66 -20.51 -0.30
CA PRO A 19 7.90 -19.46 0.38
C PRO A 19 7.40 -18.40 -0.60
N VAL A 20 6.26 -17.77 -0.28
CA VAL A 20 5.67 -16.66 -1.05
C VAL A 20 5.44 -15.45 -0.13
N PRO A 21 6.47 -14.62 0.08
CA PRO A 21 6.37 -13.43 0.94
C PRO A 21 5.26 -12.47 0.49
N GLY A 22 4.50 -11.96 1.45
CA GLY A 22 3.39 -11.02 1.20
C GLY A 22 2.08 -11.64 0.71
N ALA A 23 2.02 -12.95 0.41
CA ALA A 23 0.74 -13.62 0.17
C ALA A 23 -0.12 -13.63 1.44
N LEU A 24 -1.44 -13.47 1.28
CA LEU A 24 -2.38 -13.49 2.41
C LEU A 24 -2.57 -14.92 2.95
N LYS A 25 -2.79 -15.87 2.05
CA LYS A 25 -3.04 -17.29 2.36
C LYS A 25 -2.78 -18.15 1.13
N ILE A 26 -2.19 -19.33 1.34
CA ILE A 26 -1.99 -20.34 0.28
C ILE A 26 -2.47 -21.70 0.81
N VAL A 27 -3.10 -22.49 -0.06
CA VAL A 27 -3.52 -23.88 0.20
C VAL A 27 -3.07 -24.73 -0.99
N THR A 28 -2.22 -25.73 -0.76
CA THR A 28 -1.68 -26.57 -1.84
C THR A 28 -2.44 -27.88 -2.00
N PHE A 29 -2.21 -28.59 -3.11
CA PHE A 29 -2.73 -29.94 -3.37
C PHE A 29 -2.27 -31.01 -2.37
N LYS A 30 -1.29 -30.70 -1.49
CA LYS A 30 -0.90 -31.56 -0.36
C LYS A 30 -1.62 -31.20 0.96
N ASP A 31 -2.27 -30.04 1.04
CA ASP A 31 -2.87 -29.53 2.28
C ASP A 31 -4.31 -30.02 2.51
N PRO A 32 -4.74 -30.21 3.77
CA PRO A 32 -6.13 -30.53 4.10
C PRO A 32 -7.10 -29.45 3.59
N GLY A 33 -7.99 -29.83 2.67
CA GLY A 33 -8.95 -28.91 2.03
C GLY A 33 -8.44 -28.27 0.73
N GLY A 34 -7.22 -28.57 0.30
CA GLY A 34 -6.71 -28.18 -1.01
C GLY A 34 -7.38 -28.94 -2.16
N PHE A 35 -7.29 -28.37 -3.38
CA PHE A 35 -7.71 -29.02 -4.62
C PHE A 35 -6.53 -29.74 -5.26
N SER A 36 -6.74 -30.88 -5.93
CA SER A 36 -5.65 -31.72 -6.44
C SER A 36 -6.03 -32.38 -7.76
N PHE A 37 -5.40 -31.96 -8.85
CA PHE A 37 -5.58 -32.61 -10.16
C PHE A 37 -4.89 -34.00 -10.23
N TYR A 38 -4.17 -34.43 -9.18
CA TYR A 38 -3.59 -35.76 -9.07
C TYR A 38 -4.56 -36.83 -8.54
N SER A 39 -5.63 -36.42 -7.84
CA SER A 39 -6.49 -37.34 -7.08
C SER A 39 -7.94 -36.86 -7.06
N THR A 40 -8.65 -37.08 -8.17
CA THR A 40 -10.07 -36.72 -8.30
C THR A 40 -10.99 -37.81 -7.71
N THR A 41 -11.98 -37.39 -6.92
CA THR A 41 -12.96 -38.26 -6.26
C THR A 41 -14.29 -38.41 -7.02
N THR A 42 -14.34 -37.89 -8.25
CA THR A 42 -15.52 -37.94 -9.14
C THR A 42 -15.44 -39.08 -10.15
N ASN A 43 -16.59 -39.56 -10.64
CA ASN A 43 -16.68 -40.56 -11.71
C ASN A 43 -16.34 -39.96 -13.09
N ILE A 44 -15.06 -39.64 -13.31
CA ILE A 44 -14.56 -39.15 -14.60
C ILE A 44 -14.39 -40.33 -15.57
N PRO A 45 -14.74 -40.20 -16.86
CA PRO A 45 -14.32 -41.15 -17.88
C PRO A 45 -12.81 -41.36 -17.89
N ILE A 46 -12.38 -42.62 -18.01
CA ILE A 46 -10.99 -43.09 -17.78
C ILE A 46 -9.94 -42.48 -18.74
N SER A 47 -10.37 -41.74 -19.76
CA SER A 47 -9.51 -41.14 -20.81
C SER A 47 -8.90 -39.77 -20.49
N SER A 48 -9.35 -39.05 -19.46
CA SER A 48 -9.02 -37.63 -19.28
C SER A 48 -7.91 -37.39 -18.25
N GLN A 49 -6.64 -37.44 -18.68
CA GLN A 49 -5.51 -37.11 -17.81
C GLN A 49 -5.43 -35.59 -17.56
N LEU A 50 -5.73 -35.16 -16.33
CA LEU A 50 -5.82 -33.72 -15.96
C LEU A 50 -4.47 -33.02 -15.76
N TRP A 51 -3.36 -33.69 -16.04
CA TRP A 51 -2.00 -33.14 -16.05
C TRP A 51 -1.15 -34.08 -16.91
N TYR A 52 0.00 -33.62 -17.40
CA TYR A 52 0.93 -34.49 -18.13
C TYR A 52 2.39 -34.09 -17.91
N ASP A 53 3.30 -35.01 -18.23
CA ASP A 53 4.74 -34.79 -18.15
C ASP A 53 5.13 -33.58 -19.04
N ARG A 54 5.83 -32.60 -18.45
CA ARG A 54 6.38 -31.47 -19.18
C ARG A 54 7.60 -31.95 -19.99
N VAL A 55 7.67 -31.61 -21.28
CA VAL A 55 8.69 -32.14 -22.21
C VAL A 55 9.40 -31.03 -22.97
N ARG A 56 10.73 -31.12 -23.08
CA ARG A 56 11.57 -30.20 -23.87
C ARG A 56 12.58 -31.01 -24.69
N LYS A 57 12.61 -30.79 -26.01
CA LYS A 57 13.47 -31.53 -26.97
C LYS A 57 13.38 -33.06 -26.83
N GLY A 58 12.20 -33.59 -26.51
CA GLY A 58 11.96 -35.03 -26.30
C GLY A 58 12.35 -35.58 -24.93
N LYS A 59 13.02 -34.79 -24.07
CA LYS A 59 13.30 -35.16 -22.68
C LYS A 59 12.14 -34.72 -21.77
N VAL A 60 11.68 -35.60 -20.90
CA VAL A 60 10.79 -35.24 -19.80
C VAL A 60 11.56 -34.44 -18.73
N ILE A 61 10.96 -33.36 -18.25
CA ILE A 61 11.47 -32.52 -17.17
C ILE A 61 11.15 -33.19 -15.82
N ARG A 62 12.16 -33.36 -14.96
CA ARG A 62 12.04 -34.03 -13.67
C ARG A 62 12.72 -33.31 -12.50
N THR A 63 13.54 -32.28 -12.73
CA THR A 63 14.10 -31.44 -11.64
C THR A 63 13.70 -29.96 -11.73
N ARG A 64 13.90 -29.24 -10.61
CA ARG A 64 13.67 -27.78 -10.49
C ARG A 64 14.55 -27.00 -11.47
N GLU A 65 15.80 -27.41 -11.65
CA GLU A 65 16.79 -26.79 -12.56
C GLU A 65 16.34 -26.91 -14.02
N GLU A 66 15.86 -28.10 -14.42
CA GLU A 66 15.33 -28.32 -15.76
C GLU A 66 14.07 -27.49 -16.02
N LEU A 67 13.23 -27.30 -15.00
CA LEU A 67 12.02 -26.48 -15.08
C LEU A 67 12.35 -25.00 -15.34
N LYS A 68 13.41 -24.46 -14.71
CA LYS A 68 13.93 -23.10 -14.92
C LYS A 68 14.33 -22.82 -16.37
N GLU A 69 14.71 -23.87 -17.11
CA GLU A 69 15.06 -23.81 -18.52
C GLU A 69 13.84 -23.90 -19.49
N VAL A 70 12.65 -24.24 -18.98
CA VAL A 70 11.46 -24.56 -19.78
C VAL A 70 10.36 -23.51 -19.63
N VAL A 71 10.04 -23.13 -18.39
CA VAL A 71 8.90 -22.26 -18.12
C VAL A 71 9.34 -20.80 -18.22
N HIS A 72 8.67 -20.06 -19.11
CA HIS A 72 9.00 -18.68 -19.41
C HIS A 72 7.79 -17.75 -19.57
N MET A 73 6.56 -18.25 -19.37
CA MET A 73 5.37 -17.41 -19.38
C MET A 73 4.33 -17.83 -18.34
N VAL A 74 3.49 -16.87 -17.95
CA VAL A 74 2.27 -17.09 -17.15
C VAL A 74 1.08 -16.76 -18.03
N VAL A 75 0.01 -17.57 -17.98
CA VAL A 75 -1.25 -17.29 -18.65
C VAL A 75 -2.34 -17.02 -17.62
N LEU A 76 -2.92 -15.82 -17.67
CA LEU A 76 -4.03 -15.40 -16.83
C LEU A 76 -5.37 -15.76 -17.47
N HIS A 77 -6.22 -16.37 -16.66
CA HIS A 77 -7.59 -16.75 -17.00
C HIS A 77 -8.59 -16.05 -16.06
N THR A 78 -9.84 -15.93 -16.51
CA THR A 78 -10.98 -15.67 -15.63
C THR A 78 -11.74 -16.96 -15.43
N ASP A 79 -12.00 -17.35 -14.18
CA ASP A 79 -12.68 -18.62 -13.90
C ASP A 79 -14.15 -18.65 -14.35
N CYS A 80 -14.79 -17.47 -14.43
CA CYS A 80 -16.23 -17.29 -14.67
C CYS A 80 -17.12 -17.97 -13.60
N THR A 81 -16.63 -18.12 -12.35
CA THR A 81 -17.36 -18.84 -11.29
C THR A 81 -17.51 -18.04 -9.98
N ARG A 82 -18.16 -18.65 -8.98
CA ARG A 82 -18.39 -18.07 -7.65
C ARG A 82 -17.14 -18.06 -6.75
N ASN A 83 -16.23 -19.04 -6.91
CA ASN A 83 -15.03 -19.21 -6.10
C ASN A 83 -14.11 -20.29 -6.68
N SER A 84 -12.87 -20.39 -6.18
CA SER A 84 -11.88 -21.38 -6.68
C SER A 84 -12.36 -22.84 -6.55
N LYS A 85 -13.25 -23.16 -5.60
CA LYS A 85 -13.86 -24.49 -5.50
C LYS A 85 -14.73 -24.81 -6.73
N GLN A 86 -15.55 -23.86 -7.17
CA GLN A 86 -16.39 -24.03 -8.36
C GLN A 86 -15.56 -24.02 -9.64
N CYS A 87 -14.51 -23.19 -9.73
CA CYS A 87 -13.50 -23.24 -10.79
C CYS A 87 -12.92 -24.65 -10.95
N TYR A 88 -12.37 -25.22 -9.87
CA TYR A 88 -11.79 -26.57 -9.86
C TYR A 88 -12.80 -27.64 -10.33
N MET A 89 -14.04 -27.62 -9.84
CA MET A 89 -15.08 -28.55 -10.29
C MET A 89 -15.40 -28.43 -11.79
N VAL A 90 -15.45 -27.20 -12.33
CA VAL A 90 -15.69 -26.95 -13.76
C VAL A 90 -14.51 -27.40 -14.62
N LEU A 91 -13.27 -27.17 -14.18
CA LEU A 91 -12.07 -27.64 -14.87
C LEU A 91 -12.03 -29.18 -14.94
N VAL A 92 -12.20 -29.85 -13.79
CA VAL A 92 -12.25 -31.32 -13.68
C VAL A 92 -13.31 -31.91 -14.63
N ASN A 93 -14.55 -31.39 -14.60
CA ASN A 93 -15.65 -31.89 -15.43
C ASN A 93 -15.43 -31.68 -16.94
N ARG A 94 -14.55 -30.76 -17.34
CA ARG A 94 -14.23 -30.47 -18.74
C ARG A 94 -12.95 -31.15 -19.24
N GLY A 95 -12.28 -31.95 -18.41
CA GLY A 95 -10.96 -32.50 -18.76
C GLY A 95 -9.85 -31.45 -18.82
N LEU A 96 -10.03 -30.30 -18.16
CA LEU A 96 -9.11 -29.16 -18.13
C LEU A 96 -8.47 -29.04 -16.74
N SER A 97 -7.39 -28.27 -16.63
CA SER A 97 -6.72 -28.01 -15.36
C SER A 97 -5.86 -26.76 -15.39
N THR A 98 -5.49 -26.28 -14.21
CA THR A 98 -4.63 -25.12 -14.01
C THR A 98 -3.61 -25.37 -12.89
N HIS A 99 -2.59 -24.53 -12.77
CA HIS A 99 -1.61 -24.66 -11.68
C HIS A 99 -2.12 -23.96 -10.42
N PHE A 100 -2.63 -22.73 -10.57
CA PHE A 100 -3.12 -21.89 -9.48
C PHE A 100 -4.52 -21.35 -9.76
N MET A 101 -5.32 -21.20 -8.71
CA MET A 101 -6.53 -20.39 -8.69
C MET A 101 -6.39 -19.32 -7.59
N ILE A 102 -6.82 -18.09 -7.84
CA ILE A 102 -6.80 -17.01 -6.84
C ILE A 102 -8.24 -16.55 -6.59
N ASP A 103 -8.74 -16.85 -5.39
CA ASP A 103 -10.09 -16.51 -4.99
C ASP A 103 -10.24 -15.00 -4.71
N TRP A 104 -11.47 -14.51 -4.61
CA TRP A 104 -11.79 -13.08 -4.42
C TRP A 104 -11.22 -12.48 -3.12
N ASP A 105 -10.89 -13.32 -2.12
CA ASP A 105 -10.27 -12.93 -0.85
C ASP A 105 -8.73 -12.91 -0.88
N GLY A 106 -8.12 -13.25 -2.02
CA GLY A 106 -6.66 -13.40 -2.17
C GLY A 106 -6.10 -14.74 -1.67
N THR A 107 -6.93 -15.72 -1.31
CA THR A 107 -6.48 -17.09 -1.07
C THR A 107 -6.01 -17.71 -2.39
N ILE A 108 -4.74 -18.15 -2.43
CA ILE A 108 -4.18 -18.88 -3.56
C ILE A 108 -4.38 -20.39 -3.33
N TYR A 109 -5.05 -21.07 -4.24
CA TYR A 109 -5.13 -22.53 -4.28
C TYR A 109 -4.19 -23.08 -5.35
N GLN A 110 -3.17 -23.84 -4.97
CA GLN A 110 -2.33 -24.55 -5.93
C GLN A 110 -2.82 -25.98 -6.13
N ALA A 111 -3.27 -26.32 -7.34
CA ALA A 111 -3.85 -27.63 -7.65
C ALA A 111 -2.97 -28.55 -8.51
N THR A 112 -1.88 -28.02 -9.09
CA THR A 112 -0.88 -28.77 -9.86
C THR A 112 0.54 -28.28 -9.52
N ASP A 113 1.50 -29.19 -9.43
CA ASP A 113 2.93 -28.87 -9.36
C ASP A 113 3.44 -28.41 -10.73
N LEU A 114 4.24 -27.34 -10.77
CA LEU A 114 4.77 -26.73 -11.99
C LEU A 114 5.71 -27.66 -12.78
N ILE A 115 6.28 -28.68 -12.14
CA ILE A 115 7.05 -29.72 -12.84
C ILE A 115 6.19 -30.48 -13.86
N HIS A 116 4.90 -30.61 -13.57
CA HIS A 116 3.89 -31.13 -14.48
C HIS A 116 3.27 -30.00 -15.30
N CYS A 117 2.56 -30.38 -16.36
CA CYS A 117 1.91 -29.49 -17.30
C CYS A 117 0.39 -29.57 -17.14
N ALA A 118 -0.26 -28.42 -16.93
CA ALA A 118 -1.71 -28.30 -16.81
C ALA A 118 -2.38 -27.94 -18.16
N ALA A 119 -3.66 -28.26 -18.30
CA ALA A 119 -4.43 -28.14 -19.54
C ALA A 119 -5.29 -26.87 -19.59
N HIS A 120 -4.66 -25.70 -19.83
CA HIS A 120 -5.34 -24.38 -19.73
C HIS A 120 -5.31 -23.51 -21.01
N ALA A 121 -4.19 -23.48 -21.76
CA ALA A 121 -3.96 -22.55 -22.88
C ALA A 121 -3.50 -23.25 -24.19
N GLY A 122 -3.71 -24.55 -24.30
CA GLY A 122 -3.41 -25.36 -25.49
C GLY A 122 -1.94 -25.33 -25.90
N GLY A 123 -1.63 -24.62 -26.99
CA GLY A 123 -0.32 -24.67 -27.67
C GLY A 123 0.87 -24.16 -26.85
N VAL A 124 0.64 -23.42 -25.77
CA VAL A 124 1.69 -22.88 -24.89
C VAL A 124 1.81 -23.59 -23.53
N ASN A 125 0.98 -24.60 -23.24
CA ASN A 125 0.95 -25.28 -21.93
C ASN A 125 2.36 -25.72 -21.48
N MET A 126 3.15 -26.30 -22.40
CA MET A 126 4.49 -26.84 -22.11
C MET A 126 5.47 -25.79 -21.57
N GLN A 127 5.33 -24.53 -21.95
CA GLN A 127 6.21 -23.41 -21.55
C GLN A 127 5.61 -22.53 -20.44
N SER A 128 4.39 -22.84 -19.97
CA SER A 128 3.59 -21.91 -19.18
C SER A 128 3.06 -22.45 -17.84
N VAL A 129 2.61 -21.48 -17.03
CA VAL A 129 1.86 -21.65 -15.78
C VAL A 129 0.51 -20.95 -15.93
N GLY A 130 -0.59 -21.71 -15.90
CA GLY A 130 -1.95 -21.18 -15.78
C GLY A 130 -2.27 -20.65 -14.38
N ILE A 131 -2.91 -19.47 -14.33
CA ILE A 131 -3.48 -18.85 -13.12
C ILE A 131 -4.91 -18.40 -13.41
N ASP A 132 -5.88 -18.96 -12.70
CA ASP A 132 -7.30 -18.65 -12.84
C ASP A 132 -7.75 -17.69 -11.73
N LEU A 133 -8.13 -16.47 -12.11
CA LEU A 133 -8.57 -15.43 -11.19
C LEU A 133 -10.10 -15.47 -11.03
N ASN A 134 -10.60 -15.49 -9.79
CA ASN A 134 -12.04 -15.52 -9.55
C ASN A 134 -12.73 -14.21 -9.96
N ASN A 135 -13.58 -14.27 -11.01
CA ASN A 135 -14.37 -13.14 -11.48
C ASN A 135 -15.51 -13.60 -12.40
N LEU A 136 -16.68 -12.95 -12.31
CA LEU A 136 -17.85 -13.28 -13.11
C LEU A 136 -17.81 -12.59 -14.48
N LEU A 137 -17.03 -13.13 -15.43
CA LEU A 137 -17.01 -12.65 -16.81
C LEU A 137 -18.30 -13.05 -17.54
N LEU A 138 -19.33 -12.22 -17.38
CA LEU A 138 -20.51 -12.19 -18.22
C LEU A 138 -20.23 -11.26 -19.41
N PRO A 139 -20.17 -11.75 -20.66
CA PRO A 139 -20.25 -10.86 -21.82
C PRO A 139 -21.60 -10.13 -21.75
N PHE A 140 -21.64 -8.84 -22.09
CA PHE A 140 -22.91 -8.10 -22.23
C PHE A 140 -23.26 -8.01 -23.71
N HIS A 141 -24.56 -8.00 -24.03
CA HIS A 141 -25.01 -8.15 -25.40
C HIS A 141 -24.64 -6.91 -26.26
N PRO A 142 -24.02 -7.05 -27.45
CA PRO A 142 -23.52 -5.89 -28.22
C PRO A 142 -24.59 -4.88 -28.67
N GLY A 143 -25.87 -5.27 -28.63
CA GLY A 143 -27.02 -4.39 -28.90
C GLY A 143 -27.96 -4.20 -27.71
N ASP A 144 -27.60 -4.68 -26.51
CA ASP A 144 -28.40 -4.52 -25.28
C ASP A 144 -27.46 -4.49 -24.06
N PRO A 145 -27.00 -3.29 -23.64
CA PRO A 145 -25.96 -3.15 -22.62
C PRO A 145 -26.43 -3.56 -21.22
N ASP A 146 -27.73 -3.74 -21.00
CA ASP A 146 -28.29 -4.10 -19.69
C ASP A 146 -28.55 -5.61 -19.57
N LYS A 147 -28.44 -6.38 -20.67
CA LYS A 147 -28.55 -7.84 -20.64
C LYS A 147 -27.18 -8.53 -20.70
N PRO A 148 -26.81 -9.31 -19.66
CA PRO A 148 -25.73 -10.27 -19.79
C PRO A 148 -26.14 -11.37 -20.77
N TYR A 149 -25.17 -11.82 -21.56
CA TYR A 149 -25.27 -12.85 -22.60
C TYR A 149 -25.77 -14.22 -22.08
N ARG A 150 -25.65 -14.46 -20.76
CA ARG A 150 -26.47 -15.41 -20.01
C ARG A 150 -26.60 -14.96 -18.55
N THR A 151 -27.72 -15.30 -17.92
CA THR A 151 -27.80 -15.44 -16.46
C THR A 151 -27.05 -16.72 -16.06
N ALA A 152 -25.72 -16.64 -15.99
CA ALA A 152 -24.87 -17.77 -15.65
C ALA A 152 -24.96 -18.06 -14.14
N VAL A 153 -25.76 -19.08 -13.79
CA VAL A 153 -26.17 -19.43 -12.42
C VAL A 153 -27.17 -18.39 -11.84
N GLY A 154 -27.93 -18.79 -10.82
CA GLY A 154 -29.26 -18.23 -10.51
C GLY A 154 -29.31 -16.79 -9.99
N ALA A 155 -30.51 -16.20 -10.05
CA ALA A 155 -30.81 -14.81 -9.64
C ALA A 155 -30.84 -14.60 -8.11
N GLY A 156 -29.79 -15.04 -7.42
CA GLY A 156 -29.57 -14.89 -5.98
C GLY A 156 -28.07 -14.76 -5.66
N HIS A 157 -27.31 -14.12 -6.55
CA HIS A 157 -25.85 -13.95 -6.41
C HIS A 157 -25.44 -12.55 -5.95
N ASP A 158 -26.29 -11.54 -6.09
CA ASP A 158 -25.96 -10.16 -5.72
C ASP A 158 -25.68 -10.01 -4.21
N GLU A 159 -26.41 -10.74 -3.35
CA GLU A 159 -26.25 -10.66 -1.88
C GLU A 159 -24.81 -10.87 -1.40
N GLN A 160 -24.03 -11.72 -2.07
CA GLN A 160 -22.65 -12.00 -1.68
C GLN A 160 -21.63 -11.02 -2.29
N PHE A 161 -22.02 -10.20 -3.27
CA PHE A 161 -21.21 -9.08 -3.78
C PHE A 161 -21.64 -7.72 -3.18
N GLN A 162 -22.78 -7.68 -2.48
CA GLN A 162 -23.23 -6.53 -1.67
C GLN A 162 -22.55 -6.46 -0.29
N ASP A 163 -21.93 -7.54 0.18
CA ASP A 163 -21.09 -7.51 1.39
C ASP A 163 -19.89 -6.55 1.16
N PRO A 164 -19.72 -5.50 1.99
CA PRO A 164 -18.59 -4.56 1.86
C PRO A 164 -17.21 -5.22 1.89
N ALA A 165 -17.08 -6.39 2.53
CA ALA A 165 -15.85 -7.17 2.56
C ALA A 165 -15.53 -7.89 1.24
N PHE A 166 -16.46 -7.85 0.27
CA PHE A 166 -16.38 -8.39 -1.09
C PHE A 166 -16.41 -7.27 -2.16
N ARG A 167 -16.40 -5.99 -1.76
CA ARG A 167 -16.55 -4.80 -2.63
C ARG A 167 -15.43 -4.73 -3.69
N ARG A 168 -15.68 -5.40 -4.84
CA ARG A 168 -14.98 -5.16 -6.11
C ARG A 168 -15.16 -3.68 -6.50
N PRO A 169 -14.26 -3.08 -7.29
CA PRO A 169 -14.38 -1.68 -7.69
C PRO A 169 -15.76 -1.37 -8.28
N GLU A 170 -16.50 -0.46 -7.66
CA GLU A 170 -17.90 -0.22 -7.99
C GLU A 170 -18.04 0.24 -9.46
N ALA A 171 -18.95 -0.41 -10.17
CA ALA A 171 -18.96 -0.42 -11.63
C ALA A 171 -19.68 0.79 -12.24
N ASN A 172 -19.27 2.00 -11.82
CA ASN A 172 -19.80 3.27 -12.31
C ASN A 172 -19.67 3.42 -13.84
N GLU A 173 -18.59 2.91 -14.42
CA GLU A 173 -18.51 2.55 -15.84
C GLU A 173 -17.82 1.17 -15.97
N PHE A 174 -18.55 0.18 -16.48
CA PHE A 174 -17.97 -1.10 -16.88
C PHE A 174 -17.24 -0.88 -18.22
N GLU A 175 -15.93 -1.06 -18.25
CA GLU A 175 -15.15 -0.72 -19.43
C GLU A 175 -15.40 -1.69 -20.60
N PHE A 176 -16.08 -1.18 -21.62
CA PHE A 176 -16.27 -1.86 -22.91
C PHE A 176 -14.96 -1.85 -23.71
N MET A 177 -14.14 -2.89 -23.56
CA MET A 177 -12.92 -3.03 -24.36
C MET A 177 -13.20 -3.82 -25.63
N LYS A 178 -12.66 -3.35 -26.76
CA LYS A 178 -12.64 -4.15 -27.98
C LYS A 178 -11.54 -5.21 -27.91
N LEU A 179 -11.89 -6.39 -27.41
CA LEU A 179 -11.04 -7.58 -27.38
C LEU A 179 -11.24 -8.38 -28.68
N GLN A 180 -10.17 -8.52 -29.46
CA GLN A 180 -10.16 -9.16 -30.78
C GLN A 180 -11.17 -8.48 -31.73
N ASN A 181 -12.19 -9.21 -32.20
CA ASN A 181 -13.26 -8.66 -33.02
C ASN A 181 -14.51 -8.25 -32.21
N SER A 182 -14.59 -8.64 -30.94
CA SER A 182 -15.75 -8.42 -30.06
C SER A 182 -15.60 -7.16 -29.21
N VAL A 183 -16.73 -6.60 -28.76
CA VAL A 183 -16.76 -5.63 -27.65
C VAL A 183 -17.16 -6.40 -26.40
N ILE A 184 -16.29 -6.42 -25.40
CA ILE A 184 -16.45 -7.22 -24.17
C ILE A 184 -16.52 -6.28 -22.97
N ARG A 185 -17.27 -6.70 -21.96
CA ARG A 185 -17.50 -6.03 -20.68
C ARG A 185 -17.33 -7.07 -19.56
N SER A 186 -16.78 -6.71 -18.41
CA SER A 186 -16.66 -7.57 -17.22
C SER A 186 -16.63 -6.73 -15.94
N TYR A 187 -16.77 -7.39 -14.79
CA TYR A 187 -16.39 -6.80 -13.50
C TYR A 187 -14.87 -6.77 -13.32
N GLY A 188 -14.40 -6.01 -12.33
CA GLY A 188 -12.99 -5.94 -11.91
C GLY A 188 -12.59 -6.95 -10.82
N TYR A 189 -11.30 -6.95 -10.50
CA TYR A 189 -10.69 -7.81 -9.47
C TYR A 189 -10.50 -7.06 -8.15
N THR A 190 -10.38 -7.80 -7.03
CA THR A 190 -10.22 -7.21 -5.69
C THR A 190 -8.77 -6.82 -5.40
N ASP A 191 -8.56 -5.94 -4.41
CA ASP A 191 -7.20 -5.57 -3.96
C ASP A 191 -6.41 -6.80 -3.48
N GLN A 192 -7.09 -7.73 -2.80
CA GLN A 192 -6.51 -8.97 -2.30
C GLN A 192 -6.08 -9.89 -3.45
N GLN A 193 -6.82 -9.93 -4.56
CA GLN A 193 -6.42 -10.65 -5.77
C GLN A 193 -5.15 -10.04 -6.39
N TYR A 194 -5.01 -8.71 -6.42
CA TYR A 194 -3.78 -8.06 -6.89
C TYR A 194 -2.58 -8.30 -5.96
N GLN A 195 -2.78 -8.25 -4.64
CA GLN A 195 -1.74 -8.57 -3.65
C GLN A 195 -1.26 -10.02 -3.80
N ALA A 196 -2.20 -10.97 -3.86
CA ALA A 196 -1.91 -12.40 -4.04
C ALA A 196 -1.22 -12.71 -5.38
N LEU A 197 -1.71 -12.14 -6.49
CA LEU A 197 -1.11 -12.31 -7.81
C LEU A 197 0.31 -11.73 -7.86
N THR A 198 0.53 -10.56 -7.27
CA THR A 198 1.87 -9.92 -7.24
C THR A 198 2.85 -10.72 -6.39
N ALA A 199 2.42 -11.21 -5.21
CA ALA A 199 3.25 -12.07 -4.36
C ALA A 199 3.63 -13.37 -5.08
N LEU A 200 2.66 -14.03 -5.72
CA LEU A 200 2.87 -15.24 -6.51
C LEU A 200 3.80 -14.99 -7.71
N LEU A 201 3.57 -13.96 -8.50
CA LEU A 201 4.40 -13.63 -9.66
C LEU A 201 5.84 -13.25 -9.27
N ARG A 202 6.06 -12.64 -8.09
CA ARG A 202 7.42 -12.41 -7.54
C ARG A 202 8.12 -13.72 -7.20
N ALA A 203 7.48 -14.62 -6.45
CA ALA A 203 8.03 -15.93 -6.12
C ALA A 203 8.32 -16.76 -7.40
N LEU A 204 7.39 -16.77 -8.35
CA LEU A 204 7.58 -17.42 -9.64
C LEU A 204 8.72 -16.78 -10.47
N SER A 205 8.92 -15.46 -10.41
CA SER A 205 10.03 -14.79 -11.13
C SER A 205 11.39 -15.09 -10.51
N ALA A 206 11.48 -15.13 -9.18
CA ALA A 206 12.70 -15.51 -8.46
C ALA A 206 13.09 -16.97 -8.74
N GLU A 207 12.10 -17.86 -8.87
CA GLU A 207 12.36 -19.26 -9.20
C GLU A 207 12.61 -19.52 -10.68
N LEU A 208 11.89 -18.86 -11.59
CA LEU A 208 11.86 -19.16 -13.02
C LEU A 208 12.46 -17.98 -13.82
N PRO A 209 13.81 -17.86 -13.90
CA PRO A 209 14.48 -16.66 -14.45
C PRO A 209 14.15 -16.38 -15.92
N LEU A 210 13.64 -17.36 -16.66
CA LEU A 210 13.20 -17.18 -18.05
C LEU A 210 11.85 -16.45 -18.19
N LEU A 211 11.06 -16.38 -17.11
CA LEU A 211 9.80 -15.61 -17.00
C LEU A 211 10.07 -14.09 -16.94
N SER A 212 11.21 -13.72 -16.35
CA SER A 212 11.62 -12.33 -16.10
C SER A 212 13.08 -12.13 -16.54
N PRO A 213 13.34 -12.18 -17.87
CA PRO A 213 14.70 -12.07 -18.41
C PRO A 213 15.27 -10.67 -18.16
N SER A 214 16.44 -10.59 -17.53
CA SER A 214 17.19 -9.33 -17.44
C SER A 214 17.57 -8.82 -18.84
N THR A 215 17.38 -7.51 -19.04
CA THR A 215 17.96 -6.76 -20.15
C THR A 215 18.99 -5.78 -19.61
N GLU A 216 19.90 -5.29 -20.45
CA GLU A 216 20.88 -4.28 -20.03
C GLU A 216 20.17 -3.07 -19.37
N GLY A 217 20.61 -2.72 -18.15
CA GLY A 217 20.00 -1.66 -17.33
C GLY A 217 18.82 -2.08 -16.43
N ASP A 218 18.39 -3.34 -16.44
CA ASP A 218 17.27 -3.85 -15.64
C ASP A 218 17.77 -4.49 -14.32
N GLU A 219 17.91 -3.69 -13.25
CA GLU A 219 18.40 -4.14 -11.91
C GLU A 219 17.55 -5.25 -11.28
N ASN A 220 16.24 -5.23 -11.52
CA ASN A 220 15.28 -6.10 -10.86
C ASN A 220 14.22 -6.53 -11.90
N PRO A 221 14.55 -7.47 -12.79
CA PRO A 221 13.72 -7.79 -13.92
C PRO A 221 12.39 -8.39 -13.48
N ILE A 222 11.30 -7.80 -13.98
CA ILE A 222 9.92 -8.22 -13.72
C ILE A 222 9.28 -8.83 -14.98
N PRO A 223 8.23 -9.67 -14.84
CA PRO A 223 7.61 -10.32 -15.99
C PRO A 223 6.81 -9.32 -16.82
N ARG A 224 7.08 -9.29 -18.12
CA ARG A 224 6.57 -8.30 -19.08
C ARG A 224 5.25 -8.76 -19.70
N HIS A 225 4.37 -7.83 -20.06
CA HIS A 225 3.11 -8.11 -20.75
C HIS A 225 3.03 -7.34 -22.10
N PRO A 226 2.21 -7.76 -23.08
CA PRO A 226 2.32 -7.26 -24.45
C PRO A 226 1.71 -5.87 -24.63
N MET A 227 2.53 -4.88 -25.02
CA MET A 227 2.11 -3.51 -25.30
C MET A 227 2.28 -3.14 -26.78
N ASP A 228 1.44 -2.21 -27.25
CA ASP A 228 1.57 -1.53 -28.53
C ASP A 228 2.60 -0.38 -28.48
N GLU A 229 2.86 0.26 -29.62
CA GLU A 229 3.79 1.38 -29.77
C GLU A 229 3.46 2.61 -28.90
N LYS A 230 2.25 2.69 -28.35
CA LYS A 230 1.80 3.78 -27.46
C LYS A 230 1.93 3.41 -25.98
N GLY A 231 2.25 2.15 -25.67
CA GLY A 231 2.29 1.61 -24.31
C GLY A 231 0.95 1.07 -23.82
N LYS A 232 -0.04 0.82 -24.70
CA LYS A 232 -1.30 0.19 -24.31
C LYS A 232 -1.26 -1.32 -24.55
N VAL A 233 -1.84 -2.09 -23.63
CA VAL A 233 -2.01 -3.55 -23.74
C VAL A 233 -2.62 -3.95 -25.09
N ILE A 234 -2.03 -4.96 -25.75
CA ILE A 234 -2.52 -5.46 -27.04
C ILE A 234 -3.84 -6.22 -26.85
N THR A 235 -4.94 -5.65 -27.32
CA THR A 235 -6.29 -6.23 -27.14
C THR A 235 -6.62 -7.37 -28.12
N THR A 236 -5.61 -8.06 -28.66
CA THR A 236 -5.76 -9.06 -29.75
C THR A 236 -4.79 -10.22 -29.57
N ALA A 237 -4.99 -11.33 -30.28
CA ALA A 237 -3.99 -12.40 -30.33
C ALA A 237 -2.69 -11.90 -30.98
N LEU A 238 -1.55 -12.29 -30.44
CA LEU A 238 -0.23 -12.03 -31.00
C LEU A 238 0.02 -12.91 -32.23
N GLN A 239 1.03 -12.58 -33.04
CA GLN A 239 1.53 -13.49 -34.08
C GLN A 239 2.08 -14.77 -33.41
N ASP A 240 1.97 -15.94 -34.05
CA ASP A 240 2.24 -17.24 -33.39
C ASP A 240 3.65 -17.35 -32.79
N GLY A 241 4.66 -16.80 -33.47
CA GLY A 241 6.04 -16.74 -32.98
C GLY A 241 6.23 -15.83 -31.77
N ASP A 242 5.50 -14.71 -31.71
CA ASP A 242 5.55 -13.76 -30.59
C ASP A 242 4.82 -14.35 -29.37
N ALA A 243 3.71 -15.08 -29.58
CA ALA A 243 2.99 -15.80 -28.53
C ALA A 243 3.81 -16.97 -27.96
N LEU A 244 4.35 -17.84 -28.81
CA LEU A 244 5.18 -18.99 -28.40
C LEU A 244 6.52 -18.57 -27.79
N GLY A 245 7.06 -17.41 -28.20
CA GLY A 245 8.33 -16.86 -27.70
C GLY A 245 8.19 -15.93 -26.51
N TRP A 246 6.98 -15.63 -26.03
CA TRP A 246 6.76 -14.58 -25.02
C TRP A 246 7.47 -14.88 -23.69
N ARG A 247 7.96 -13.83 -23.03
CA ARG A 247 8.62 -13.91 -21.72
C ARG A 247 7.93 -12.97 -20.72
N GLY A 248 7.16 -13.55 -19.81
CA GLY A 248 6.35 -12.84 -18.82
C GLY A 248 4.88 -13.22 -18.83
N VAL A 249 3.99 -12.26 -18.56
CA VAL A 249 2.55 -12.50 -18.36
C VAL A 249 1.76 -12.28 -19.66
N LEU A 250 0.90 -13.24 -19.99
CA LEU A 250 -0.10 -13.16 -21.07
C LEU A 250 -1.51 -13.32 -20.52
N GLY A 251 -2.47 -12.56 -21.05
CA GLY A 251 -3.88 -12.95 -20.98
C GLY A 251 -4.19 -13.97 -22.07
N HIS A 252 -5.10 -14.92 -21.83
CA HIS A 252 -5.43 -15.99 -22.79
C HIS A 252 -5.82 -15.46 -24.19
N TRP A 253 -6.43 -14.27 -24.28
CA TRP A 253 -6.75 -13.62 -25.57
C TRP A 253 -5.53 -13.34 -26.46
N HIS A 254 -4.32 -13.24 -25.88
CA HIS A 254 -3.07 -13.01 -26.62
C HIS A 254 -2.61 -14.27 -27.37
N ILE A 255 -3.08 -15.45 -26.95
CA ILE A 255 -2.69 -16.76 -27.51
C ILE A 255 -3.78 -17.27 -28.44
N THR A 256 -5.05 -17.20 -28.02
CA THR A 256 -6.14 -17.92 -28.67
C THR A 256 -7.20 -16.97 -29.23
N PRO A 257 -7.41 -16.93 -30.57
CA PRO A 257 -8.59 -16.31 -31.18
C PRO A 257 -9.89 -16.94 -30.65
N GLY A 258 -10.85 -16.11 -30.25
CA GLY A 258 -12.09 -16.53 -29.56
C GLY A 258 -12.01 -16.50 -28.02
N LYS A 259 -10.90 -16.06 -27.43
CA LYS A 259 -10.75 -15.85 -25.98
C LYS A 259 -10.74 -14.38 -25.59
N TRP A 260 -11.21 -14.08 -24.37
CA TRP A 260 -11.39 -12.72 -23.84
C TRP A 260 -10.91 -12.58 -22.39
N ASP A 261 -10.48 -13.68 -21.78
CA ASP A 261 -9.92 -13.82 -20.45
C ASP A 261 -8.47 -13.27 -20.39
N PRO A 262 -8.07 -12.50 -19.35
CA PRO A 262 -8.75 -12.23 -18.07
C PRO A 262 -9.80 -11.09 -18.05
N GLY A 263 -10.33 -10.69 -19.21
CA GLY A 263 -11.38 -9.67 -19.32
C GLY A 263 -10.89 -8.21 -19.29
N PRO A 264 -11.75 -7.26 -19.69
CA PRO A 264 -11.43 -5.83 -19.67
C PRO A 264 -11.27 -5.24 -18.27
N GLY A 265 -11.86 -5.86 -17.25
CA GLY A 265 -11.73 -5.45 -15.86
C GLY A 265 -10.40 -5.84 -15.20
N PHE A 266 -9.46 -6.46 -15.92
CA PHE A 266 -8.11 -6.70 -15.44
C PHE A 266 -7.22 -5.48 -15.73
N ASP A 267 -6.89 -4.75 -14.68
CA ASP A 267 -5.90 -3.67 -14.68
C ASP A 267 -4.47 -4.25 -14.80
N TRP A 268 -3.91 -4.12 -16.01
CA TRP A 268 -2.55 -4.57 -16.36
C TRP A 268 -1.47 -3.62 -15.86
N ASP A 269 -1.77 -2.32 -15.85
CA ASP A 269 -0.83 -1.29 -15.40
C ASP A 269 -0.63 -1.41 -13.90
N ARG A 270 -1.71 -1.60 -13.12
CA ARG A 270 -1.63 -1.93 -11.69
C ARG A 270 -0.73 -3.14 -11.45
N MET A 271 -0.98 -4.29 -12.09
CA MET A 271 -0.13 -5.48 -11.95
C MET A 271 1.36 -5.17 -12.22
N TYR A 272 1.66 -4.34 -13.23
CA TYR A 272 3.03 -4.00 -13.62
C TYR A 272 3.72 -3.09 -12.60
N HIS A 273 3.05 -2.05 -12.11
CA HIS A 273 3.56 -1.17 -11.05
C HIS A 273 3.68 -1.93 -9.72
N SER A 274 2.70 -2.79 -9.38
CA SER A 274 2.74 -3.71 -8.23
C SER A 274 3.99 -4.57 -8.24
N LEU A 275 4.36 -5.15 -9.38
CA LEU A 275 5.57 -5.98 -9.54
C LEU A 275 6.85 -5.20 -9.26
N ARG A 276 7.01 -4.03 -9.89
CA ARG A 276 8.16 -3.13 -9.65
C ARG A 276 8.24 -2.58 -8.24
N GLY A 277 7.11 -2.52 -7.52
CA GLY A 277 6.98 -1.78 -6.26
C GLY A 277 6.74 -0.29 -6.46
N GLU A 278 6.36 0.13 -7.67
CA GLU A 278 5.97 1.50 -8.05
C GLU A 278 4.48 1.78 -7.77
N ASP A 279 3.76 0.84 -7.14
CA ASP A 279 2.39 1.09 -6.64
C ASP A 279 2.38 2.27 -5.68
N ASN A 280 1.67 3.33 -6.05
CA ASN A 280 1.52 4.55 -5.28
C ASN A 280 0.04 4.73 -4.93
N PHE A 281 -0.27 4.77 -3.64
CA PHE A 281 -1.65 4.85 -3.13
C PHE A 281 -1.91 6.20 -2.43
N PHE A 282 -3.18 6.62 -2.45
CA PHE A 282 -3.63 7.75 -1.64
C PHE A 282 -3.87 7.28 -0.19
N PRO A 283 -3.58 8.13 0.82
CA PRO A 283 -3.59 7.71 2.23
C PRO A 283 -4.99 7.31 2.72
N VAL A 284 -6.04 7.96 2.23
CA VAL A 284 -7.46 7.61 2.41
C VAL A 284 -8.17 7.79 1.07
N GLU A 285 -9.26 7.08 0.81
CA GLU A 285 -10.04 7.28 -0.40
C GLU A 285 -11.08 8.39 -0.18
N LEU A 286 -10.91 9.53 -0.86
CA LEU A 286 -11.85 10.65 -0.80
C LEU A 286 -13.01 10.56 -1.81
N ASP A 287 -12.94 9.65 -2.79
CA ASP A 287 -14.05 9.41 -3.72
C ASP A 287 -14.61 7.99 -3.58
N ALA A 288 -15.73 7.87 -2.87
CA ALA A 288 -16.44 6.61 -2.69
C ALA A 288 -16.87 5.93 -4.01
N ASN A 289 -16.88 6.67 -5.13
CA ASN A 289 -17.23 6.20 -6.47
C ASN A 289 -16.01 5.86 -7.35
N ARG A 290 -14.77 6.10 -6.88
CA ARG A 290 -13.55 5.88 -7.68
C ARG A 290 -12.98 4.48 -7.45
N LYS A 291 -12.43 3.89 -8.51
CA LYS A 291 -11.73 2.60 -8.43
C LYS A 291 -10.37 2.81 -7.74
N ARG A 292 -10.07 2.00 -6.72
CA ARG A 292 -8.68 1.80 -6.26
C ARG A 292 -7.86 1.22 -7.43
N GLY A 293 -6.87 1.98 -7.90
CA GLY A 293 -5.91 1.55 -8.93
C GLY A 293 -6.01 2.23 -10.30
N SER A 294 -7.17 2.76 -10.71
CA SER A 294 -7.34 3.26 -12.09
C SER A 294 -6.72 4.66 -12.31
N VAL A 295 -5.39 4.73 -12.37
CA VAL A 295 -4.60 5.88 -12.82
C VAL A 295 -4.08 5.57 -14.23
N VAL A 296 -4.97 5.70 -15.21
CA VAL A 296 -4.68 5.33 -16.62
C VAL A 296 -4.09 6.52 -17.40
N THR A 297 -4.26 7.76 -16.93
CA THR A 297 -3.65 8.95 -17.55
C THR A 297 -3.14 9.95 -16.52
N GLU A 298 -2.24 10.85 -16.98
CA GLU A 298 -1.71 11.96 -16.20
C GLU A 298 -2.83 12.82 -15.58
N LYS A 299 -3.87 13.07 -16.38
CA LYS A 299 -5.02 13.90 -16.01
C LYS A 299 -5.89 13.29 -14.91
N ASP A 300 -6.13 11.98 -14.93
CA ASP A 300 -7.06 11.30 -14.00
C ASP A 300 -6.54 11.20 -12.56
N MET A 301 -5.26 11.55 -12.35
CA MET A 301 -4.65 11.68 -11.04
C MET A 301 -4.43 13.15 -10.66
N VAL A 302 -4.15 14.06 -11.61
CA VAL A 302 -4.26 15.52 -11.35
C VAL A 302 -5.67 15.91 -10.87
N ASP A 303 -6.72 15.43 -11.55
CA ASP A 303 -8.13 15.62 -11.19
C ASP A 303 -8.52 15.00 -9.82
N VAL A 304 -7.59 14.30 -9.17
CA VAL A 304 -7.78 13.63 -7.87
C VAL A 304 -6.85 14.18 -6.81
N ALA A 305 -5.58 14.47 -7.11
CA ALA A 305 -4.68 15.28 -6.27
C ALA A 305 -5.36 16.62 -5.92
N ASN A 306 -6.02 17.25 -6.90
CA ASN A 306 -6.87 18.43 -6.72
C ASN A 306 -7.96 18.25 -5.65
N ARG A 307 -8.49 17.03 -5.43
CA ARG A 307 -9.49 16.78 -4.39
C ARG A 307 -8.88 16.71 -2.98
N TYR A 308 -7.64 16.24 -2.84
CA TYR A 308 -6.93 16.30 -1.56
C TYR A 308 -6.48 17.73 -1.25
N PHE A 309 -6.09 18.50 -2.28
CA PHE A 309 -5.86 19.94 -2.16
C PHE A 309 -7.16 20.64 -1.69
N GLU A 310 -8.29 20.49 -2.40
CA GLU A 310 -9.57 21.09 -1.99
C GLU A 310 -10.05 20.63 -0.60
N ASN A 311 -9.86 19.35 -0.23
CA ASN A 311 -10.26 18.79 1.07
C ASN A 311 -9.44 19.37 2.24
N ASN A 312 -8.14 19.60 2.03
CA ASN A 312 -7.26 20.21 3.01
C ASN A 312 -7.50 21.73 3.11
N GLU A 313 -7.46 22.41 1.96
CA GLU A 313 -7.42 23.87 1.82
C GLU A 313 -8.76 24.55 2.14
N ARG A 314 -9.90 23.88 1.96
CA ARG A 314 -11.25 24.41 2.31
C ARG A 314 -11.71 24.10 3.74
N GLY A 315 -10.80 23.96 4.69
CA GLY A 315 -11.15 23.74 6.09
C GLY A 315 -10.09 24.20 7.08
N SER A 316 -10.35 23.98 8.35
CA SER A 316 -9.54 24.33 9.53
C SER A 316 -8.05 23.92 9.50
N GLY A 317 -7.20 24.77 8.96
CA GLY A 317 -5.95 25.15 9.63
C GLY A 317 -4.79 24.18 9.81
N GLY A 318 -4.76 23.04 9.11
CA GLY A 318 -3.60 22.14 9.04
C GLY A 318 -3.09 22.00 7.60
N TYR A 319 -2.57 23.09 7.03
CA TYR A 319 -2.13 23.17 5.63
C TYR A 319 -0.64 22.91 5.50
N TYR A 320 -0.20 22.37 4.36
CA TYR A 320 1.22 22.08 4.14
C TYR A 320 2.09 23.34 4.21
N GLY A 321 3.15 23.27 5.02
CA GLY A 321 4.14 24.33 5.21
C GLY A 321 3.72 25.41 6.20
N VAL A 322 2.43 25.76 6.33
CA VAL A 322 1.95 26.77 7.29
C VAL A 322 0.58 26.40 7.86
N GLY A 323 0.52 26.04 9.14
CA GLY A 323 -0.72 25.91 9.91
C GLY A 323 -1.35 27.27 10.24
N VAL A 324 -2.64 27.30 10.58
CA VAL A 324 -3.41 28.56 10.75
C VAL A 324 -2.88 29.50 11.84
N ASN A 325 -2.12 28.98 12.81
CA ASN A 325 -1.48 29.79 13.86
C ASN A 325 -0.12 30.40 13.43
N GLN A 326 0.18 30.41 12.12
CA GLN A 326 1.51 30.72 11.57
C GLN A 326 2.62 29.84 12.19
N ALA A 327 2.29 28.55 12.33
CA ALA A 327 3.23 27.51 12.73
C ALA A 327 3.69 26.71 11.50
N TRP A 328 4.95 26.27 11.49
CA TRP A 328 5.44 25.23 10.60
C TRP A 328 4.59 23.99 10.79
N HIS A 329 4.13 23.41 9.67
CA HIS A 329 3.24 22.26 9.66
C HIS A 329 3.74 21.27 8.61
N GLY A 330 4.25 20.13 9.07
CA GLY A 330 5.10 19.22 8.28
C GLY A 330 4.34 18.35 7.28
N GLY A 331 3.02 18.37 7.34
CA GLY A 331 2.12 17.53 6.57
C GLY A 331 0.84 18.24 6.14
N MET A 332 -0.25 17.49 6.04
CA MET A 332 -1.58 18.03 5.72
C MET A 332 -2.69 17.28 6.46
N HIS A 333 -3.69 18.00 6.93
CA HIS A 333 -4.93 17.43 7.45
C HIS A 333 -5.86 17.00 6.30
N ILE A 334 -6.25 15.72 6.28
CA ILE A 334 -7.19 15.15 5.32
C ILE A 334 -8.47 14.77 6.06
N ARG A 335 -9.56 15.50 5.78
CA ARG A 335 -10.86 15.37 6.45
C ARG A 335 -11.63 14.20 5.84
N THR A 336 -12.05 13.27 6.68
CA THR A 336 -12.72 12.03 6.27
C THR A 336 -13.49 11.46 7.46
N PRO A 337 -14.64 10.77 7.27
CA PRO A 337 -15.39 10.20 8.39
C PRO A 337 -14.53 9.32 9.31
N VAL A 338 -14.88 9.26 10.60
CA VAL A 338 -14.22 8.36 11.56
C VAL A 338 -14.45 6.91 11.11
N GLY A 339 -13.40 6.08 11.15
CA GLY A 339 -13.48 4.69 10.68
C GLY A 339 -13.26 4.50 9.18
N THR A 340 -12.82 5.52 8.43
CA THR A 340 -12.37 5.34 7.04
C THR A 340 -10.99 4.65 7.01
N PRO A 341 -10.78 3.62 6.15
CA PRO A 341 -9.49 2.93 6.00
C PRO A 341 -8.32 3.86 5.60
N VAL A 342 -7.26 3.86 6.41
CA VAL A 342 -6.00 4.57 6.15
C VAL A 342 -4.94 3.59 5.65
N ASN A 343 -4.27 3.91 4.55
CA ASN A 343 -3.47 2.98 3.77
C ASN A 343 -2.07 3.56 3.51
N ALA A 344 -1.06 2.70 3.41
CA ALA A 344 0.31 3.12 3.09
C ALA A 344 0.40 3.72 1.68
N MET A 345 0.94 4.94 1.55
CA MET A 345 1.09 5.61 0.25
C MET A 345 2.14 4.98 -0.66
N PHE A 346 3.17 4.37 -0.06
CA PHE A 346 4.29 3.71 -0.74
C PHE A 346 4.63 2.41 -0.01
N THR A 347 5.31 1.48 -0.70
CA THR A 347 5.85 0.27 -0.05
C THR A 347 6.96 0.65 0.94
N GLY A 348 7.00 0.03 2.12
CA GLY A 348 7.99 0.33 3.16
C GLY A 348 7.97 -0.64 4.34
N HIS A 349 8.52 -0.21 5.47
CA HIS A 349 8.51 -0.93 6.74
C HIS A 349 7.95 -0.02 7.84
N VAL A 350 7.05 -0.53 8.69
CA VAL A 350 6.65 0.16 9.92
C VAL A 350 7.86 0.19 10.86
N VAL A 351 8.29 1.38 11.28
CA VAL A 351 9.50 1.57 12.12
C VAL A 351 9.20 2.11 13.51
N ALA A 352 8.11 2.88 13.64
CA ALA A 352 7.53 3.28 14.92
C ALA A 352 6.01 3.38 14.81
N ALA A 353 5.27 3.18 15.91
CA ALA A 353 3.84 3.41 15.98
C ALA A 353 3.36 3.63 17.42
N ARG A 354 2.19 4.27 17.59
CA ARG A 354 1.43 4.33 18.85
C ARG A 354 -0.03 3.99 18.55
N LEU A 355 -0.61 3.05 19.29
CA LEU A 355 -2.01 2.61 19.17
C LEU A 355 -2.68 2.47 20.55
N GLY A 356 -2.55 3.50 21.39
CA GLY A 356 -3.15 3.58 22.73
C GLY A 356 -4.42 4.43 22.78
N SER A 357 -4.94 4.67 23.98
CA SER A 357 -6.14 5.50 24.16
C SER A 357 -5.95 6.95 23.70
N GLN A 358 -7.05 7.57 23.28
CA GLN A 358 -7.14 8.98 22.89
C GLN A 358 -6.85 9.98 24.03
N THR A 359 -6.56 11.22 23.66
CA THR A 359 -6.30 12.37 24.54
C THR A 359 -7.49 13.34 24.60
N ALA A 360 -7.37 14.41 25.39
CA ALA A 360 -8.31 15.53 25.40
C ALA A 360 -8.47 16.19 24.01
N LEU A 361 -7.40 16.28 23.22
CA LEU A 361 -7.41 16.80 21.84
C LEU A 361 -7.74 15.73 20.79
N GLY A 362 -8.19 14.55 21.19
CA GLY A 362 -8.47 13.43 20.28
C GLY A 362 -7.26 12.50 20.14
N SER A 363 -7.14 11.83 19.01
CA SER A 363 -6.13 10.78 18.87
C SER A 363 -4.73 11.32 18.60
N ASN A 364 -3.77 10.88 19.42
CA ASN A 364 -2.32 10.96 19.18
C ASN A 364 -1.74 9.64 18.66
N ASN A 365 -2.58 8.70 18.19
CA ASN A 365 -2.10 7.47 17.58
C ASN A 365 -1.55 7.73 16.18
N PHE A 366 -0.45 7.04 15.87
CA PHE A 366 0.20 7.15 14.59
C PHE A 366 0.85 5.83 14.15
N VAL A 367 1.10 5.71 12.86
CA VAL A 367 2.02 4.75 12.26
C VAL A 367 3.04 5.53 11.44
N LEU A 368 4.32 5.20 11.60
CA LEU A 368 5.44 5.76 10.85
C LEU A 368 6.06 4.68 9.95
N VAL A 369 6.02 4.91 8.65
CA VAL A 369 6.53 3.98 7.63
C VAL A 369 7.80 4.53 7.00
N ARG A 370 8.88 3.74 7.03
CA ARG A 370 10.15 4.00 6.36
C ARG A 370 10.17 3.36 4.98
N HIS A 371 10.49 4.15 3.97
CA HIS A 371 10.55 3.77 2.57
C HIS A 371 11.97 3.86 2.03
N VAL A 372 12.27 3.05 1.02
CA VAL A 372 13.49 3.14 0.20
C VAL A 372 13.04 3.09 -1.26
N LEU A 373 12.83 4.26 -1.86
CA LEU A 373 12.17 4.39 -3.17
C LEU A 373 13.20 4.66 -4.28
N PRO A 374 13.11 3.99 -5.44
CA PRO A 374 13.96 4.29 -6.60
C PRO A 374 13.59 5.67 -7.19
N MET A 375 14.59 6.45 -7.60
CA MET A 375 14.38 7.83 -8.04
C MET A 375 14.52 8.04 -9.56
N PRO A 376 13.74 8.97 -10.15
CA PRO A 376 13.78 9.28 -11.58
C PRO A 376 14.97 10.19 -11.94
N THR A 377 16.20 9.66 -11.85
CA THR A 377 17.44 10.35 -12.30
C THR A 377 17.87 9.89 -13.70
N THR A 378 18.48 10.76 -14.52
CA THR A 378 18.95 10.37 -15.87
C THR A 378 20.22 9.53 -15.87
N ASN A 379 21.06 9.67 -14.84
CA ASN A 379 22.45 9.20 -14.86
C ASN A 379 22.64 7.90 -14.05
N ASP A 380 21.72 7.63 -13.12
CA ASP A 380 21.76 6.47 -12.25
C ASP A 380 20.31 5.96 -12.00
N PRO A 381 19.90 4.85 -12.64
CA PRO A 381 18.59 4.24 -12.39
C PRO A 381 18.55 3.44 -11.08
N THR A 382 19.70 3.14 -10.48
CA THR A 382 19.83 2.36 -9.23
C THR A 382 19.56 3.21 -7.99
N ARG A 383 19.68 4.55 -8.13
CA ARG A 383 19.64 5.53 -7.05
C ARG A 383 18.33 5.47 -6.28
N LYS A 384 18.43 5.26 -4.97
CA LYS A 384 17.29 5.17 -4.04
C LYS A 384 17.34 6.30 -3.02
N MET A 385 16.17 6.79 -2.62
CA MET A 385 15.98 7.75 -1.53
C MET A 385 15.39 7.07 -0.31
N THR A 386 15.85 7.42 0.90
CA THR A 386 15.11 7.11 2.13
C THR A 386 14.03 8.17 2.34
N LEU A 387 12.80 7.75 2.59
CA LEU A 387 11.66 8.61 2.89
C LEU A 387 10.90 8.07 4.09
N TYR A 388 10.21 8.94 4.82
CA TYR A 388 9.35 8.57 5.92
C TYR A 388 7.98 9.18 5.73
N SER A 389 6.91 8.38 5.83
CA SER A 389 5.54 8.89 5.90
C SER A 389 4.91 8.62 7.26
N LEU A 390 4.36 9.68 7.86
CA LEU A 390 3.64 9.65 9.12
C LEU A 390 2.14 9.66 8.84
N TYR A 391 1.38 8.79 9.50
CA TYR A 391 -0.08 8.78 9.47
C TYR A 391 -0.54 8.92 10.91
N MET A 392 -1.02 10.11 11.30
CA MET A 392 -1.41 10.45 12.68
C MET A 392 -2.92 10.78 12.79
N HIS A 393 -3.43 10.76 14.02
CA HIS A 393 -4.84 10.82 14.40
C HIS A 393 -5.61 9.55 13.99
N LEU A 394 -4.95 8.40 14.01
CA LEU A 394 -5.58 7.10 13.75
C LEU A 394 -6.52 6.70 14.90
N ASN A 395 -7.61 5.98 14.64
CA ASN A 395 -8.47 5.49 15.71
C ASN A 395 -7.80 4.36 16.52
N GLU A 396 -8.31 4.10 17.72
CA GLU A 396 -7.88 2.97 18.55
C GLU A 396 -8.09 1.62 17.80
N GLN A 397 -7.23 0.63 18.06
CA GLN A 397 -7.24 -0.67 17.36
C GLN A 397 -7.40 -1.81 18.37
N ASP A 398 -8.05 -2.90 17.97
CA ASP A 398 -8.20 -4.10 18.81
C ASP A 398 -6.89 -4.90 18.86
N LEU A 399 -6.13 -4.68 19.93
CA LEU A 399 -4.84 -5.34 20.17
C LEU A 399 -4.95 -6.60 21.04
N SER A 400 -6.15 -7.17 21.22
CA SER A 400 -6.34 -8.40 22.01
C SER A 400 -5.73 -9.64 21.34
N ASP A 401 -5.29 -10.64 22.12
CA ASP A 401 -4.74 -11.89 21.55
C ASP A 401 -5.76 -12.60 20.64
N ALA A 402 -7.05 -12.51 20.98
CA ALA A 402 -8.14 -13.09 20.17
C ALA A 402 -8.29 -12.39 18.81
N ALA A 403 -8.19 -11.06 18.77
CA ALA A 403 -8.23 -10.29 17.53
C ALA A 403 -6.99 -10.53 16.66
N LEU A 404 -5.81 -10.48 17.27
CA LEU A 404 -4.54 -10.59 16.55
C LEU A 404 -4.24 -12.01 16.07
N ALA A 405 -4.80 -13.04 16.70
CA ALA A 405 -4.71 -14.43 16.25
C ALA A 405 -5.64 -14.75 15.06
N ASP A 406 -6.80 -14.09 14.95
CA ASP A 406 -7.75 -14.33 13.86
C ASP A 406 -7.38 -13.52 12.60
N SER A 407 -6.50 -14.09 11.78
CA SER A 407 -6.09 -13.52 10.49
C SER A 407 -7.19 -13.48 9.42
N THR A 408 -8.44 -13.82 9.75
CA THR A 408 -9.61 -13.61 8.88
C THR A 408 -10.31 -12.27 9.13
N ARG A 409 -10.02 -11.59 10.25
CA ARG A 409 -10.54 -10.25 10.54
C ARG A 409 -9.99 -9.21 9.56
N LYS A 410 -10.90 -8.57 8.82
CA LYS A 410 -10.59 -7.50 7.85
C LYS A 410 -10.57 -6.10 8.49
N ASP A 411 -11.01 -6.00 9.74
CA ASP A 411 -11.00 -4.80 10.57
C ASP A 411 -9.72 -4.64 11.42
N VAL A 412 -8.81 -5.61 11.33
CA VAL A 412 -7.47 -5.56 11.93
C VAL A 412 -6.41 -5.40 10.82
N PRO A 413 -5.57 -4.35 10.86
CA PRO A 413 -4.45 -4.19 9.94
C PRO A 413 -3.51 -5.41 9.86
N LYS A 414 -3.20 -5.89 8.64
CA LYS A 414 -2.36 -7.10 8.42
C LYS A 414 -1.03 -7.05 9.19
N TRP A 415 -0.41 -5.87 9.27
CA TRP A 415 0.87 -5.67 9.95
C TRP A 415 0.80 -5.94 11.47
N LEU A 416 -0.38 -5.84 12.09
CA LEU A 416 -0.59 -6.20 13.49
C LEU A 416 -0.69 -7.73 13.70
N HIS A 417 -1.30 -8.46 12.75
CA HIS A 417 -1.24 -9.93 12.75
C HIS A 417 0.21 -10.43 12.54
N ASP A 418 0.96 -9.78 11.65
CA ASP A 418 2.39 -10.09 11.45
C ASP A 418 3.21 -9.79 12.70
N LEU A 419 3.01 -8.62 13.35
CA LEU A 419 3.64 -8.27 14.62
C LEU A 419 3.31 -9.25 15.75
N TYR A 420 2.05 -9.68 15.88
CA TYR A 420 1.66 -10.65 16.89
C TYR A 420 2.36 -12.00 16.68
N ARG A 421 2.41 -12.49 15.44
CA ARG A 421 3.16 -13.70 15.08
C ARG A 421 4.65 -13.56 15.43
N ILE A 422 5.28 -12.43 15.08
CA ILE A 422 6.70 -12.17 15.40
C ILE A 422 6.92 -12.15 16.92
N SER A 423 6.06 -11.48 17.68
CA SER A 423 6.13 -11.44 19.15
C SER A 423 6.08 -12.85 19.74
N ARG A 424 5.11 -13.68 19.31
CA ARG A 424 4.96 -15.06 19.77
C ARG A 424 6.16 -15.95 19.41
N MET A 425 6.75 -15.75 18.23
CA MET A 425 7.98 -16.46 17.82
C MET A 425 9.20 -16.09 18.68
N LEU A 426 9.31 -14.82 19.11
CA LEU A 426 10.37 -14.37 20.02
C LEU A 426 10.16 -14.92 21.45
N ASP A 427 8.94 -14.83 21.98
CA ASP A 427 8.57 -15.40 23.29
C ASP A 427 8.96 -16.89 23.37
N ASP A 428 8.58 -17.68 22.36
CA ASP A 428 8.78 -19.12 22.32
C ASP A 428 10.26 -19.48 22.12
N ALA A 429 11.02 -18.63 21.40
CA ALA A 429 12.47 -18.79 21.23
C ALA A 429 13.27 -18.51 22.51
N ASP A 430 12.91 -17.47 23.28
CA ASP A 430 13.55 -17.18 24.57
C ASP A 430 13.16 -18.23 25.63
N ALA A 431 11.89 -18.67 25.65
CA ALA A 431 11.46 -19.80 26.47
C ALA A 431 12.15 -21.13 26.12
N ALA A 432 12.71 -21.27 24.91
CA ALA A 432 13.56 -22.40 24.53
C ALA A 432 15.01 -22.23 25.01
N LYS A 433 15.57 -21.01 24.96
CA LYS A 433 16.92 -20.70 25.50
C LYS A 433 17.00 -20.98 27.00
N ASP A 434 16.01 -20.55 27.77
CA ASP A 434 15.97 -20.76 29.24
C ASP A 434 15.93 -22.25 29.61
N LYS A 435 15.15 -23.06 28.88
CA LYS A 435 15.12 -24.53 29.06
C LYS A 435 16.46 -25.17 28.69
N GLY A 436 17.15 -24.65 27.66
CA GLY A 436 18.51 -25.04 27.32
C GLY A 436 19.51 -24.72 28.43
N ALA A 437 19.48 -23.48 28.94
CA ALA A 437 20.36 -23.02 30.02
C ALA A 437 20.19 -23.86 31.30
N ALA A 438 18.94 -24.14 31.71
CA ALA A 438 18.61 -24.96 32.87
C ALA A 438 19.17 -26.39 32.78
N SER A 439 19.32 -26.96 31.57
CA SER A 439 19.96 -28.27 31.39
C SER A 439 21.46 -28.26 31.64
N SER A 440 22.13 -27.12 31.40
CA SER A 440 23.60 -27.00 31.49
C SER A 440 24.11 -26.78 32.92
N ASP A 441 23.32 -26.12 33.77
CA ASP A 441 23.73 -25.74 35.13
C ASP A 441 23.68 -26.92 36.12
N ASN A 442 22.93 -27.99 35.77
CA ASN A 442 22.88 -29.24 36.53
C ASN A 442 24.22 -30.01 36.54
N GLN A 443 25.19 -29.66 35.68
CA GLN A 443 26.55 -30.21 35.73
C GLN A 443 27.55 -29.35 36.52
N LYS A 444 27.13 -28.22 37.12
CA LYS A 444 28.01 -27.32 37.88
C LYS A 444 27.68 -27.21 39.38
N LYS A 445 26.54 -27.72 39.84
CA LYS A 445 26.12 -27.61 41.25
C LYS A 445 26.81 -28.57 42.22
N GLU A 446 27.35 -29.71 41.78
CA GLU A 446 28.02 -30.66 42.69
C GLU A 446 29.41 -30.19 43.18
N ALA A 447 29.99 -29.15 42.57
CA ALA A 447 31.40 -28.76 42.79
C ALA A 447 31.64 -27.66 43.84
N LYS A 448 30.61 -27.10 44.50
CA LYS A 448 30.76 -25.90 45.36
C LYS A 448 30.30 -26.00 46.81
N ASP A 449 29.73 -27.11 47.25
CA ASP A 449 29.14 -27.22 48.61
C ASP A 449 30.15 -27.59 49.72
N LYS A 450 31.43 -27.17 49.58
CA LYS A 450 32.51 -27.43 50.54
C LYS A 450 33.44 -26.23 50.78
N LYS A 451 32.88 -25.06 51.13
CA LYS A 451 33.57 -24.05 51.98
C LYS A 451 32.59 -22.99 52.53
N LYS A 452 32.09 -23.20 53.75
CA LYS A 452 31.41 -22.16 54.55
C LYS A 452 31.72 -22.34 56.04
N LYS A 453 32.70 -21.57 56.52
CA LYS A 453 33.08 -21.34 57.92
C LYS A 453 34.11 -20.20 57.95
N ASP A 454 34.03 -19.17 58.79
CA ASP A 454 32.94 -18.77 59.71
C ASP A 454 32.39 -17.38 59.27
N LEU A 455 32.37 -16.23 59.98
CA LEU A 455 32.71 -15.84 61.35
C LEU A 455 31.92 -14.55 61.74
N ASP A 456 31.05 -14.65 62.75
CA ASP A 456 30.49 -13.63 63.67
C ASP A 456 30.09 -12.17 63.28
N LYS A 457 28.81 -11.88 63.61
CA LYS A 457 28.27 -10.80 64.48
C LYS A 457 28.26 -9.31 64.06
N VAL A 458 27.03 -8.79 63.97
CA VAL A 458 26.59 -7.43 64.33
C VAL A 458 25.27 -7.58 65.13
N PRO A 459 24.99 -6.80 66.20
CA PRO A 459 23.85 -7.06 67.09
C PRO A 459 22.50 -6.47 66.63
N GLU A 460 21.43 -6.94 67.26
CA GLU A 460 20.04 -6.50 67.05
C GLU A 460 19.79 -5.05 67.52
N GLN A 461 18.91 -4.34 66.81
CA GLN A 461 18.15 -3.20 67.36
C GLN A 461 16.65 -3.46 67.21
N LYS A 462 15.87 -2.89 68.12
CA LYS A 462 14.48 -3.27 68.39
C LYS A 462 13.47 -2.62 67.46
N ASP A 463 12.36 -3.32 67.26
CA ASP A 463 11.17 -2.81 66.60
C ASP A 463 10.62 -1.55 67.30
N ILE A 464 10.23 -0.58 66.47
CA ILE A 464 9.32 0.51 66.83
C ILE A 464 8.27 0.53 65.71
N ALA A 465 6.99 0.61 66.07
CA ALA A 465 5.92 0.69 65.07
C ALA A 465 5.95 2.08 64.40
N PRO A 466 5.79 2.17 63.06
CA PRO A 466 5.95 3.42 62.34
C PRO A 466 4.87 4.45 62.71
N SER A 467 5.24 5.72 62.67
CA SER A 467 4.32 6.83 62.99
C SER A 467 3.43 7.21 61.81
N GLU A 468 2.40 8.03 62.06
CA GLU A 468 1.54 8.57 61.00
C GLU A 468 2.32 9.42 59.98
N GLU A 469 3.49 9.96 60.35
CA GLU A 469 4.39 10.68 59.42
C GLU A 469 5.15 9.74 58.48
N GLU A 470 5.46 8.50 58.89
CA GLU A 470 6.14 7.54 58.01
C GLU A 470 5.18 6.96 56.96
N ASN A 471 3.90 6.75 57.31
CA ASN A 471 2.86 6.44 56.32
C ASN A 471 2.70 7.58 55.31
N ALA A 472 2.65 8.83 55.78
CA ALA A 472 2.59 10.00 54.88
C ALA A 472 3.85 10.13 54.00
N ALA A 473 5.04 9.82 54.51
CA ALA A 473 6.26 9.78 53.72
C ALA A 473 6.26 8.65 52.68
N GLN A 474 5.64 7.51 52.99
CA GLN A 474 5.53 6.36 52.08
C GLN A 474 4.48 6.60 50.97
N ASP A 475 3.32 7.19 51.31
CA ASP A 475 2.32 7.68 50.35
C ASP A 475 2.93 8.74 49.43
N ILE A 476 3.66 9.73 49.99
CA ILE A 476 4.35 10.76 49.19
C ILE A 476 5.40 10.10 48.28
N LYS A 477 6.12 9.07 48.74
CA LYS A 477 7.10 8.37 47.92
C LYS A 477 6.46 7.59 46.77
N GLU A 478 5.32 6.94 46.99
CA GLU A 478 4.57 6.24 45.92
C GLU A 478 3.92 7.24 44.94
N ILE A 479 3.51 8.42 45.41
CA ILE A 479 3.07 9.54 44.55
C ILE A 479 4.24 10.12 43.75
N VAL A 480 5.45 10.22 44.34
CA VAL A 480 6.65 10.74 43.66
C VAL A 480 7.13 9.76 42.58
N ASP A 481 7.21 8.46 42.85
CA ASP A 481 7.56 7.41 41.88
C ASP A 481 6.54 7.33 40.71
N ARG A 482 5.28 7.71 40.95
CA ARG A 482 4.27 7.94 39.91
C ARG A 482 4.42 9.27 39.14
N SER A 483 5.16 10.24 39.67
CA SER A 483 5.31 11.59 39.09
C SER A 483 6.62 11.81 38.33
N GLU A 484 7.68 11.06 38.64
CA GLU A 484 8.98 11.14 37.93
C GLU A 484 8.93 10.50 36.53
N ARG A 485 7.88 9.74 36.22
CA ARG A 485 7.67 9.09 34.91
C ARG A 485 6.94 10.06 33.97
N LYS A 486 7.59 10.43 32.86
CA LYS A 486 7.01 11.25 31.77
C LYS A 486 6.24 10.34 30.79
N PRO A 487 4.92 10.11 30.93
CA PRO A 487 4.27 8.95 30.31
C PRO A 487 4.14 9.05 28.78
N TYR A 488 4.33 10.26 28.24
CA TYR A 488 4.25 10.62 26.83
C TYR A 488 5.55 10.40 26.06
N LEU A 489 6.71 10.30 26.75
CA LEU A 489 8.00 9.91 26.16
C LEU A 489 8.39 8.48 26.55
N GLU A 490 7.41 7.63 26.86
CA GLU A 490 7.66 6.21 27.14
C GLU A 490 7.69 5.40 25.84
N PHE A 491 8.85 4.81 25.59
CA PHE A 491 9.12 3.91 24.47
C PHE A 491 9.15 2.44 24.93
N GLY A 492 8.95 1.49 24.01
CA GLY A 492 9.14 0.08 24.32
C GLY A 492 9.15 -0.86 23.11
N PRO A 493 9.47 -2.15 23.32
CA PRO A 493 9.58 -3.13 22.26
C PRO A 493 8.21 -3.65 21.80
N GLY A 494 7.95 -3.54 20.50
CA GLY A 494 6.91 -4.28 19.80
C GLY A 494 5.49 -4.12 20.37
N LEU A 495 4.74 -5.22 20.41
CA LEU A 495 3.33 -5.25 20.79
C LEU A 495 3.06 -4.83 22.25
N SER A 496 4.03 -5.03 23.15
CA SER A 496 3.91 -4.67 24.57
C SER A 496 3.76 -3.15 24.78
N ALA A 497 4.46 -2.36 23.96
CA ALA A 497 4.39 -0.90 23.97
C ALA A 497 3.04 -0.42 23.41
N LEU A 498 2.60 -0.97 22.28
CA LEU A 498 1.29 -0.62 21.70
C LEU A 498 0.15 -0.87 22.70
N ARG A 499 0.13 -2.05 23.34
CA ARG A 499 -0.87 -2.44 24.36
C ARG A 499 -0.87 -1.54 25.61
N THR A 500 0.23 -0.82 25.88
CA THR A 500 0.34 0.13 26.99
C THR A 500 0.24 1.59 26.56
N GLY A 501 -0.11 1.85 25.29
CA GLY A 501 -0.24 3.21 24.74
C GLY A 501 1.07 3.98 24.62
N LYS A 502 2.20 3.26 24.63
CA LYS A 502 3.57 3.77 24.46
C LYS A 502 3.92 3.82 22.97
N VAL A 503 4.99 4.52 22.64
CA VAL A 503 5.57 4.46 21.29
C VAL A 503 6.35 3.15 21.16
N ALA A 504 5.92 2.30 20.24
CA ALA A 504 6.57 1.04 19.92
C ALA A 504 7.64 1.24 18.84
N TYR A 505 8.79 0.60 19.01
CA TYR A 505 9.87 0.54 18.02
C TYR A 505 9.95 -0.82 17.33
N PHE A 506 10.25 -0.81 16.03
CA PHE A 506 10.36 -2.00 15.19
C PHE A 506 11.64 -1.97 14.33
N PRO A 507 12.32 -3.12 14.11
CA PRO A 507 13.51 -3.19 13.27
C PRO A 507 13.18 -3.08 11.78
N TRP A 508 14.15 -2.57 11.02
CA TRP A 508 14.10 -2.44 9.55
C TRP A 508 15.43 -2.81 8.86
N LYS A 509 16.45 -3.23 9.64
CA LYS A 509 17.80 -3.59 9.18
C LYS A 509 18.10 -5.09 9.24
N SER A 510 17.12 -5.95 9.55
CA SER A 510 17.37 -7.40 9.54
C SER A 510 17.41 -7.92 8.11
N ASP A 511 18.36 -8.81 7.82
CA ASP A 511 18.42 -9.57 6.56
C ASP A 511 17.31 -10.64 6.48
N SER A 512 16.57 -10.91 7.57
CA SER A 512 15.41 -11.80 7.55
C SER A 512 14.11 -11.06 7.26
N GLU A 513 13.38 -11.49 6.23
CA GLU A 513 11.99 -11.07 5.99
C GLU A 513 11.02 -11.51 7.11
N THR A 514 11.46 -12.31 8.08
CA THR A 514 10.65 -12.68 9.26
C THR A 514 10.71 -11.68 10.42
N GLU A 515 11.58 -10.66 10.37
CA GLU A 515 11.79 -9.74 11.51
C GLU A 515 11.32 -8.30 11.27
N ASN A 516 11.33 -7.81 10.02
CA ASN A 516 10.94 -6.43 9.70
C ASN A 516 9.44 -6.34 9.32
N LEU A 517 8.70 -5.33 9.83
CA LEU A 517 7.27 -5.14 9.53
C LEU A 517 7.03 -4.50 8.15
N LYS A 518 7.23 -5.28 7.10
CA LYS A 518 7.09 -4.87 5.69
C LYS A 518 5.63 -4.66 5.30
N VAL A 519 5.29 -3.43 4.91
CA VAL A 519 3.95 -3.02 4.42
C VAL A 519 4.02 -2.66 2.93
N PRO A 520 3.39 -3.45 2.04
CA PRO A 520 3.14 -3.04 0.65
C PRO A 520 2.34 -1.75 0.57
N SER A 521 2.54 -0.98 -0.50
CA SER A 521 1.67 0.15 -0.84
C SER A 521 0.20 -0.27 -0.93
N GLY A 522 -0.71 0.61 -0.50
CA GLY A 522 -2.15 0.32 -0.41
C GLY A 522 -2.54 -0.65 0.72
N SER A 523 -1.60 -1.11 1.56
CA SER A 523 -1.94 -1.89 2.75
C SER A 523 -2.62 -1.03 3.81
N LEU A 524 -3.67 -1.57 4.43
CA LEU A 524 -4.31 -0.99 5.61
C LEU A 524 -3.29 -0.81 6.74
N LEU A 525 -3.13 0.42 7.23
CA LEU A 525 -2.32 0.77 8.40
C LEU A 525 -3.18 0.93 9.66
N GLY A 526 -4.42 1.39 9.49
CA GLY A 526 -5.37 1.67 10.55
C GLY A 526 -6.59 2.40 10.00
N TYR A 527 -7.31 3.11 10.86
CA TYR A 527 -8.52 3.85 10.50
C TYR A 527 -8.43 5.31 10.93
N SER A 528 -9.13 6.22 10.26
CA SER A 528 -9.24 7.62 10.68
C SER A 528 -9.92 7.73 12.05
N GLY A 529 -9.32 8.54 12.93
CA GLY A 529 -9.89 8.94 14.20
C GLY A 529 -10.42 10.37 14.14
N GLU A 530 -10.17 11.12 15.20
CA GLU A 530 -10.57 12.51 15.35
C GLU A 530 -9.46 13.33 16.01
N PHE A 531 -9.41 14.62 15.70
CA PHE A 531 -8.48 15.58 16.32
C PHE A 531 -9.13 16.95 16.58
N GLY A 532 -8.65 17.65 17.59
CA GLY A 532 -9.05 19.00 17.97
C GLY A 532 -9.77 19.08 19.33
N PRO A 533 -9.97 20.32 19.84
CA PRO A 533 -10.64 20.56 21.11
C PRO A 533 -12.05 19.96 21.14
N ALA A 534 -12.48 19.37 22.26
CA ALA A 534 -13.71 18.57 22.37
C ALA A 534 -15.05 19.26 21.98
N ARG A 535 -15.06 20.57 21.68
CA ARG A 535 -16.22 21.31 21.14
C ARG A 535 -16.17 21.55 19.62
N THR A 536 -15.00 21.41 19.02
CA THR A 536 -14.68 21.71 17.61
C THR A 536 -13.76 20.63 17.06
N ARG A 537 -14.00 19.38 17.47
CA ARG A 537 -13.21 18.22 17.10
C ARG A 537 -13.67 17.73 15.72
N GLU A 538 -12.73 17.44 14.83
CA GLU A 538 -13.00 17.03 13.45
C GLU A 538 -12.55 15.60 13.19
N ALA A 539 -13.29 14.91 12.32
CA ALA A 539 -12.91 13.61 11.78
C ALA A 539 -11.90 13.82 10.64
N LEU A 540 -10.63 13.48 10.91
CA LEU A 540 -9.51 13.71 10.00
C LEU A 540 -8.34 12.79 10.32
N ILE A 541 -7.37 12.75 9.42
CA ILE A 541 -6.00 12.30 9.70
C ILE A 541 -5.00 13.40 9.37
N HIS A 542 -3.83 13.37 10.01
CA HIS A 542 -2.67 14.16 9.60
C HIS A 542 -1.71 13.23 8.85
N VAL A 543 -1.19 13.68 7.70
CA VAL A 543 -0.21 12.93 6.89
C VAL A 543 1.01 13.80 6.60
N GLU A 544 2.20 13.34 6.99
CA GLU A 544 3.48 13.94 6.59
C GLU A 544 4.23 13.09 5.56
N LEU A 545 5.17 13.71 4.85
CA LEU A 545 6.23 13.04 4.12
C LEU A 545 7.55 13.81 4.32
N PHE A 546 8.58 13.16 4.88
CA PHE A 546 9.83 13.83 5.24
C PHE A 546 11.09 12.97 4.99
N SER A 547 12.25 13.64 5.02
CA SER A 547 13.58 13.04 4.90
C SER A 547 14.66 13.85 5.64
N ASP A 548 15.79 13.20 5.94
CA ASP A 548 17.06 13.88 6.19
C ASP A 548 17.70 14.43 4.90
N LYS A 549 18.93 14.94 5.00
CA LYS A 549 19.68 15.60 3.92
C LYS A 549 20.00 14.70 2.71
N SER A 550 19.85 13.37 2.80
CA SER A 550 20.08 12.43 1.68
C SER A 550 19.18 12.67 0.46
N TRP A 551 18.05 13.38 0.61
CA TRP A 551 17.20 13.79 -0.51
C TRP A 551 17.97 14.63 -1.55
N ARG A 552 18.89 15.49 -1.11
CA ARG A 552 19.68 16.40 -1.96
C ARG A 552 20.58 15.65 -2.94
N GLU A 553 20.94 14.41 -2.59
CA GLU A 553 21.62 13.51 -3.49
C GLU A 553 20.63 12.82 -4.44
N ALA A 554 19.53 12.28 -3.90
CA ALA A 554 18.62 11.44 -4.67
C ALA A 554 17.76 12.18 -5.73
N ILE A 555 17.45 13.47 -5.53
CA ILE A 555 16.64 14.29 -6.45
C ILE A 555 17.51 15.33 -7.16
N ASP A 556 17.66 15.18 -8.48
CA ASP A 556 18.31 16.19 -9.32
C ASP A 556 17.38 17.38 -9.61
N LEU A 557 17.61 18.49 -8.90
CA LEU A 557 16.82 19.72 -9.05
C LEU A 557 16.98 20.40 -10.42
N ALA A 558 18.05 20.14 -11.19
CA ALA A 558 18.19 20.68 -12.53
C ALA A 558 17.30 19.96 -13.56
N LEU A 559 16.88 18.73 -13.25
CA LEU A 559 15.94 17.94 -14.05
C LEU A 559 14.48 18.05 -13.55
N HIS A 560 14.29 18.43 -12.28
CA HIS A 560 12.99 18.46 -11.61
C HIS A 560 12.59 19.85 -11.09
N SER A 561 13.22 20.93 -11.56
CA SER A 561 12.94 22.34 -11.21
C SER A 561 11.46 22.72 -11.31
N ASP A 562 10.78 22.17 -12.30
CA ASP A 562 9.37 22.46 -12.57
C ASP A 562 8.43 21.77 -11.56
N SER A 563 8.96 20.80 -10.82
CA SER A 563 8.25 19.96 -9.85
C SER A 563 8.59 20.28 -8.40
N PHE A 564 9.83 20.73 -8.11
CA PHE A 564 10.28 21.05 -6.76
C PHE A 564 11.09 22.36 -6.69
N SER A 565 10.81 23.15 -5.66
CA SER A 565 11.59 24.34 -5.28
C SER A 565 12.01 24.25 -3.82
N VAL A 566 13.31 24.44 -3.54
CA VAL A 566 13.80 24.51 -2.15
C VAL A 566 13.51 25.89 -1.58
N MET A 567 12.86 25.94 -0.42
CA MET A 567 12.61 27.19 0.30
C MET A 567 13.78 27.58 1.21
N GLU A 568 13.86 28.88 1.50
CA GLU A 568 14.84 29.49 2.41
C GLU A 568 14.64 28.94 3.83
N GLU A 569 15.69 28.30 4.37
CA GLU A 569 15.64 27.53 5.62
C GLU A 569 15.33 28.42 6.83
N ASP A 570 14.49 27.91 7.73
CA ASP A 570 14.05 28.62 8.94
C ASP A 570 14.31 27.73 10.16
N THR A 571 15.47 27.92 10.77
CA THR A 571 16.04 27.05 11.81
C THR A 571 16.11 27.61 13.24
N PRO A 572 15.40 28.68 13.67
CA PRO A 572 15.61 29.31 14.99
C PRO A 572 14.98 28.54 16.18
N GLY A 573 14.85 27.22 16.09
CA GLY A 573 14.29 26.31 17.12
C GLY A 573 12.78 26.41 17.36
N THR A 574 12.11 27.40 16.76
CA THR A 574 10.68 27.65 16.91
C THR A 574 9.84 27.05 15.81
N LEU A 575 8.60 26.69 16.13
CA LEU A 575 7.59 26.43 15.11
C LEU A 575 7.05 27.70 14.43
N HIS A 576 7.36 28.92 14.86
CA HIS A 576 6.88 30.12 14.16
C HIS A 576 7.53 30.28 12.77
N VAL A 577 6.73 30.61 11.75
CA VAL A 577 7.19 30.82 10.36
C VAL A 577 7.71 32.24 10.18
N GLU A 578 9.01 32.45 10.25
CA GLU A 578 9.67 33.73 9.95
C GLU A 578 10.20 33.80 8.50
N SER A 579 10.35 32.65 7.82
CA SER A 579 10.92 32.53 6.46
C SER A 579 10.39 33.59 5.48
N PRO A 580 11.23 34.57 5.07
CA PRO A 580 10.82 35.63 4.15
C PRO A 580 10.36 35.11 2.79
N SER A 581 10.78 33.90 2.41
CA SER A 581 10.38 33.26 1.16
C SER A 581 8.98 32.66 1.23
N VAL A 582 8.56 32.12 2.38
CA VAL A 582 7.18 31.63 2.59
C VAL A 582 6.22 32.80 2.86
N LEU A 583 6.58 33.78 3.68
CA LEU A 583 5.72 34.95 3.96
C LEU A 583 5.32 35.74 2.70
N ARG A 584 6.19 35.79 1.68
CA ARG A 584 5.87 36.39 0.36
C ARG A 584 4.74 35.66 -0.38
N ILE A 585 4.55 34.35 -0.17
CA ILE A 585 3.47 33.56 -0.80
C ILE A 585 2.10 34.03 -0.29
N PHE A 586 2.02 34.39 1.00
CA PHE A 586 0.83 34.99 1.64
C PHE A 586 0.66 36.48 1.31
N GLY A 587 1.57 37.08 0.53
CA GLY A 587 1.50 38.47 0.08
C GLY A 587 2.15 39.50 1.01
N ALA A 588 2.92 39.07 2.02
CA ALA A 588 3.58 39.95 2.98
C ALA A 588 4.56 40.94 2.29
N LYS A 589 4.46 42.22 2.64
CA LYS A 589 5.11 43.32 1.93
C LYS A 589 6.47 43.69 2.51
N ARG A 590 7.44 43.86 1.61
CA ARG A 590 8.78 44.34 1.94
C ARG A 590 8.83 45.87 1.89
N LYS A 591 8.99 46.53 3.05
CA LYS A 591 9.34 47.96 3.10
C LYS A 591 10.81 48.16 2.74
N ILE A 592 11.12 49.21 1.98
CA ILE A 592 12.49 49.66 1.71
C ILE A 592 12.82 50.77 2.71
N SER A 593 13.65 50.47 3.71
CA SER A 593 14.20 51.50 4.60
C SER A 593 15.31 52.27 3.88
N ILE A 594 15.03 53.52 3.49
CA ILE A 594 16.06 54.44 2.98
C ILE A 594 16.74 55.11 4.18
N GLY A 595 17.70 54.41 4.77
CA GLY A 595 18.48 54.90 5.90
C GLY A 595 18.85 53.79 6.89
N THR A 596 20.15 53.59 7.09
CA THR A 596 20.77 52.58 7.98
C THR A 596 20.43 51.10 7.70
N LYS A 597 21.41 50.22 7.94
CA LYS A 597 21.38 48.83 7.49
C LYS A 597 20.47 47.93 8.34
N LYS A 598 19.18 47.83 7.99
CA LYS A 598 18.37 46.62 8.24
C LYS A 598 17.23 46.53 7.22
N PHE A 599 17.14 45.41 6.51
CA PHE A 599 15.92 45.03 5.80
C PHE A 599 14.98 44.40 6.83
N LEU A 600 13.89 45.09 7.16
CA LEU A 600 12.84 44.57 8.01
C LEU A 600 11.60 44.30 7.13
N PHE A 601 11.07 43.09 7.23
CA PHE A 601 9.69 42.83 6.85
C PHE A 601 8.81 43.38 7.98
N ASP A 602 7.76 44.11 7.62
CA ASP A 602 6.87 44.78 8.58
C ASP A 602 5.70 43.86 8.96
N GLU A 603 5.42 42.88 8.10
CA GLU A 603 4.37 41.88 8.21
C GLU A 603 5.00 40.49 8.47
N THR A 604 5.83 40.37 9.52
CA THR A 604 6.34 39.06 9.99
C THR A 604 5.29 38.24 10.75
N ARG A 605 4.14 38.84 11.10
CA ARG A 605 3.00 38.14 11.70
C ARG A 605 1.76 38.25 10.82
N LEU A 606 1.37 37.13 10.24
CA LEU A 606 0.09 36.92 9.55
C LEU A 606 -1.00 36.66 10.59
N ARG A 607 -2.25 37.04 10.28
CA ARG A 607 -3.40 36.68 11.14
C ARG A 607 -3.97 35.33 10.73
N PRO A 608 -4.51 34.53 11.66
CA PRO A 608 -5.23 33.28 11.37
C PRO A 608 -6.25 33.39 10.23
N ASP A 609 -7.10 34.42 10.29
CA ASP A 609 -8.05 34.79 9.23
C ASP A 609 -7.43 34.93 7.83
N ASP A 610 -6.23 35.52 7.73
CA ASP A 610 -5.60 35.81 6.45
C ASP A 610 -4.90 34.58 5.87
N ILE A 611 -4.35 33.70 6.73
CA ILE A 611 -3.83 32.38 6.33
C ILE A 611 -4.99 31.52 5.82
N GLN A 612 -6.10 31.43 6.56
CA GLN A 612 -7.27 30.67 6.12
C GLN A 612 -7.85 31.20 4.80
N ARG A 613 -8.03 32.52 4.66
CA ARG A 613 -8.50 33.12 3.39
C ARG A 613 -7.55 32.88 2.22
N PHE A 614 -6.24 32.87 2.44
CA PHE A 614 -5.27 32.52 1.40
C PHE A 614 -5.48 31.09 0.89
N PHE A 615 -5.76 30.13 1.79
CA PHE A 615 -6.03 28.75 1.39
C PHE A 615 -7.41 28.58 0.75
N GLU A 616 -8.43 29.28 1.21
CA GLU A 616 -9.80 29.21 0.66
C GLU A 616 -10.00 29.91 -0.69
N ASP A 617 -9.27 31.00 -0.99
CA ASP A 617 -9.49 31.83 -2.19
C ASP A 617 -9.03 31.14 -3.50
N PRO A 618 -9.94 30.81 -4.44
CA PRO A 618 -9.56 30.20 -5.72
C PRO A 618 -8.58 31.02 -6.56
N ALA A 619 -8.50 32.35 -6.38
CA ALA A 619 -7.55 33.19 -7.10
C ALA A 619 -6.08 33.00 -6.68
N ARG A 620 -5.83 32.36 -5.54
CA ARG A 620 -4.47 32.08 -4.99
C ARG A 620 -3.89 30.73 -5.42
N ASP A 621 -4.51 30.01 -6.36
CA ASP A 621 -4.10 28.63 -6.66
C ASP A 621 -2.67 28.51 -7.24
N VAL A 622 -2.18 29.57 -7.90
CA VAL A 622 -0.78 29.64 -8.38
C VAL A 622 0.18 29.72 -7.19
N GLU A 623 -0.12 30.57 -6.20
CA GLU A 623 0.66 30.70 -4.97
C GLU A 623 0.59 29.45 -4.09
N ARG A 624 -0.59 28.83 -3.95
CA ARG A 624 -0.71 27.50 -3.34
C ARG A 624 0.10 26.46 -4.12
N GLY A 625 0.09 26.53 -5.46
CA GLY A 625 0.91 25.70 -6.34
C GLY A 625 2.41 25.77 -6.06
N TYR A 626 2.96 26.95 -5.75
CA TYR A 626 4.35 27.07 -5.31
C TYR A 626 4.58 26.42 -3.94
N LEU A 627 3.66 26.59 -2.98
CA LEU A 627 3.76 25.97 -1.66
C LEU A 627 3.68 24.43 -1.75
N ARG A 628 2.76 23.88 -2.56
CA ARG A 628 2.65 22.43 -2.86
C ARG A 628 3.93 21.86 -3.49
N LYS A 629 4.68 22.65 -4.27
CA LYS A 629 5.99 22.28 -4.85
C LYS A 629 7.18 22.49 -3.92
N SER A 630 6.98 23.07 -2.74
CA SER A 630 8.09 23.49 -1.88
C SER A 630 8.66 22.32 -1.08
N ILE A 631 9.98 22.11 -1.19
CA ILE A 631 10.75 21.34 -0.20
C ILE A 631 11.17 22.34 0.88
N ILE A 632 10.74 22.10 2.12
CA ILE A 632 10.90 23.06 3.22
C ILE A 632 11.71 22.39 4.34
N ARG A 633 12.73 23.10 4.87
CA ARG A 633 13.45 22.68 6.07
C ARG A 633 13.00 23.53 7.27
N HIS A 634 12.41 22.87 8.26
CA HIS A 634 12.01 23.44 9.54
C HIS A 634 12.10 22.39 10.65
N VAL A 635 11.92 22.78 11.91
CA VAL A 635 11.77 21.84 13.04
C VAL A 635 10.44 21.10 12.93
N SER A 636 10.43 19.77 13.14
CA SER A 636 9.19 18.98 13.09
C SER A 636 8.31 19.29 14.31
N GLU A 637 7.00 19.45 14.10
CA GLU A 637 6.03 19.75 15.16
C GLU A 637 5.87 18.62 16.19
N TRP A 638 6.39 17.42 15.89
CA TRP A 638 6.40 16.26 16.78
C TRP A 638 7.73 16.06 17.54
N SER A 639 8.69 17.00 17.38
CA SER A 639 10.04 16.86 17.93
C SER A 639 10.18 17.36 19.37
N ASP A 640 11.05 16.69 20.13
CA ASP A 640 11.47 17.12 21.47
C ASP A 640 12.40 18.35 21.47
N GLN A 641 12.90 18.79 20.30
CA GLN A 641 13.77 19.97 20.16
C GLN A 641 13.02 21.29 19.93
N VAL A 642 11.69 21.28 19.80
CA VAL A 642 10.90 22.51 19.63
C VAL A 642 10.98 23.38 20.88
N ASP A 643 11.43 24.63 20.72
CA ASP A 643 11.30 25.67 21.75
C ASP A 643 9.84 26.14 21.84
N TRP A 644 9.04 25.36 22.55
CA TRP A 644 7.65 25.66 22.85
C TRP A 644 7.47 26.94 23.66
N ILE A 645 8.49 27.42 24.38
CA ILE A 645 8.42 28.68 25.14
C ILE A 645 8.34 29.84 24.16
N LYS A 646 9.34 29.90 23.27
CA LYS A 646 9.51 30.97 22.30
C LYS A 646 8.40 30.90 21.25
N ALA A 647 8.11 29.71 20.71
CA ALA A 647 7.03 29.50 19.74
C ALA A 647 5.63 29.90 20.29
N LEU A 648 5.35 29.67 21.57
CA LEU A 648 4.10 30.14 22.20
C LEU A 648 4.15 31.63 22.61
N SER A 649 5.33 32.19 22.85
CA SER A 649 5.50 33.62 23.14
C SER A 649 5.31 34.52 21.90
N ASP A 650 5.59 33.98 20.71
CA ASP A 650 5.42 34.68 19.44
C ASP A 650 3.97 34.65 18.91
N ALA A 651 3.12 33.77 19.46
CA ALA A 651 1.67 33.83 19.24
C ALA A 651 1.07 35.16 19.72
N GLN A 652 0.11 35.68 18.97
CA GLN A 652 -0.18 37.13 18.87
C GLN A 652 -0.73 37.82 20.15
N ASP A 653 -0.96 37.09 21.25
CA ASP A 653 -1.73 37.52 22.43
C ASP A 653 -1.04 37.22 23.78
N TRP A 654 0.20 36.71 23.80
CA TRP A 654 0.69 35.93 24.96
C TRP A 654 1.80 36.53 25.84
N ALA A 655 2.37 37.68 25.46
CA ALA A 655 3.53 38.29 26.13
C ALA A 655 3.37 38.54 27.66
N ALA A 656 2.15 38.64 28.16
CA ALA A 656 1.85 38.87 29.58
C ALA A 656 1.94 37.61 30.48
N LYS A 657 2.24 36.42 29.93
CA LYS A 657 2.19 35.13 30.66
C LYS A 657 3.52 34.37 30.74
N CYS A 658 4.57 34.83 30.07
CA CYS A 658 5.81 34.06 29.92
C CYS A 658 6.64 33.91 31.21
N GLN A 659 6.41 34.74 32.24
CA GLN A 659 7.20 34.73 33.49
C GLN A 659 7.02 33.47 34.34
N ASP A 660 5.92 32.71 34.18
CA ASP A 660 5.66 31.50 34.98
C ASP A 660 6.42 30.25 34.48
N PHE A 661 7.02 30.27 33.28
CA PHE A 661 7.57 29.04 32.66
C PHE A 661 9.09 28.88 32.71
N GLU A 662 9.89 29.95 32.74
CA GLU A 662 11.34 29.84 32.97
C GLU A 662 11.64 29.14 34.31
N ALA A 663 10.80 29.38 35.32
CA ALA A 663 10.85 28.70 36.61
C ALA A 663 10.52 27.19 36.53
N LEU A 664 9.68 26.76 35.58
CA LEU A 664 9.22 25.36 35.47
C LEU A 664 10.29 24.43 34.90
N LEU A 665 11.24 24.96 34.13
CA LEU A 665 12.35 24.19 33.55
C LEU A 665 13.63 24.20 34.40
N GLN A 666 13.71 25.04 35.43
CA GLN A 666 14.94 25.23 36.23
C GLN A 666 14.88 24.71 37.67
N ASP A 667 13.69 24.39 38.21
CA ASP A 667 13.55 23.89 39.59
C ASP A 667 12.93 22.47 39.62
N GLN A 668 13.66 21.53 40.21
CA GLN A 668 13.20 20.16 40.51
C GLN A 668 12.36 20.07 41.80
N SER A 669 12.13 21.19 42.50
CA SER A 669 11.91 21.18 43.96
C SER A 669 11.02 22.28 44.57
N GLN A 670 9.97 22.79 43.89
CA GLN A 670 8.72 23.11 44.62
C GLN A 670 7.40 23.25 43.83
N ARG A 671 6.32 23.50 44.59
CA ARG A 671 4.92 23.25 44.24
C ARG A 671 4.22 24.42 43.52
N TYR A 672 3.45 24.06 42.49
CA TYR A 672 2.16 24.65 42.09
C TYR A 672 2.00 26.20 42.07
N ARG A 673 1.81 26.73 40.85
CA ARG A 673 0.87 27.83 40.58
C ARG A 673 -0.07 27.49 39.42
N LYS A 674 -1.25 28.10 39.43
CA LYS A 674 -2.26 28.06 38.34
C LYS A 674 -2.11 29.33 37.50
N GLY A 675 -2.37 29.34 36.20
CA GLY A 675 -2.87 28.24 35.36
C GLY A 675 -3.02 28.68 33.89
N VAL A 676 -3.81 27.96 33.10
CA VAL A 676 -3.92 28.07 31.62
C VAL A 676 -2.66 27.62 30.87
N PHE A 677 -1.45 28.10 31.22
CA PHE A 677 -0.24 27.77 30.46
C PHE A 677 0.14 26.29 30.53
N SER A 678 0.15 25.72 31.74
CA SER A 678 0.45 24.30 31.95
C SER A 678 -0.57 23.38 31.27
N SER A 679 -1.84 23.79 31.16
CA SER A 679 -2.89 23.02 30.47
C SER A 679 -2.59 22.84 28.98
N ALA A 680 -2.28 23.93 28.26
CA ALA A 680 -2.01 23.88 26.82
C ALA A 680 -0.79 23.01 26.47
N ILE A 681 0.28 23.08 27.27
CA ILE A 681 1.47 22.22 27.07
C ILE A 681 1.17 20.76 27.42
N LEU A 682 0.44 20.48 28.51
CA LEU A 682 0.02 19.11 28.86
C LEU A 682 -0.94 18.49 27.83
N GLU A 683 -1.65 19.29 27.04
CA GLU A 683 -2.49 18.83 25.93
C GLU A 683 -1.66 18.49 24.66
N ILE A 684 -0.52 19.14 24.45
CA ILE A 684 0.38 18.92 23.28
C ILE A 684 1.45 17.84 23.55
N LEU A 685 2.00 17.75 24.77
CA LEU A 685 3.04 16.78 25.12
C LEU A 685 2.76 15.31 24.72
N PRO A 686 1.52 14.79 24.77
CA PRO A 686 1.19 13.44 24.29
C PRO A 686 1.45 13.19 22.79
N PHE A 687 1.65 14.23 21.98
CA PHE A 687 1.91 14.13 20.54
C PHE A 687 3.41 14.14 20.19
N ILE A 688 4.29 14.41 21.16
CA ILE A 688 5.75 14.41 20.95
C ILE A 688 6.27 12.97 20.92
N TRP A 689 6.83 12.53 19.79
CA TRP A 689 7.37 11.18 19.62
C TRP A 689 8.76 11.16 18.96
N LEU A 690 9.18 12.26 18.34
CA LEU A 690 10.41 12.35 17.55
C LEU A 690 11.58 12.91 18.38
N THR A 691 12.22 12.02 19.13
CA THR A 691 13.42 12.29 19.92
C THR A 691 14.70 11.96 19.15
N ALA A 692 15.87 12.35 19.69
CA ALA A 692 17.17 11.95 19.15
C ALA A 692 17.33 10.41 19.05
N ASP A 693 16.87 9.65 20.04
CA ASP A 693 16.90 8.19 20.01
C ASP A 693 15.86 7.62 19.02
N THR A 694 14.69 8.27 18.87
CA THR A 694 13.72 7.93 17.82
C THR A 694 14.35 8.07 16.44
N ALA A 695 14.95 9.21 16.16
CA ALA A 695 15.57 9.55 14.87
C ALA A 695 16.69 8.55 14.53
N LYS A 696 17.54 8.23 15.50
CA LYS A 696 18.61 7.23 15.42
C LYS A 696 18.08 5.81 15.18
N HIS A 697 16.97 5.42 15.82
CA HIS A 697 16.32 4.12 15.61
C HIS A 697 15.74 3.98 14.20
N ILE A 698 14.96 4.97 13.73
CA ILE A 698 14.32 4.92 12.40
C ILE A 698 15.34 5.09 11.25
N GLY A 699 16.52 5.64 11.55
CA GLY A 699 17.63 5.76 10.59
C GLY A 699 17.73 7.10 9.89
N LEU A 700 17.33 8.18 10.57
CA LEU A 700 17.73 9.53 10.18
C LEU A 700 19.20 9.78 10.53
N ASP A 701 19.82 10.70 9.82
CA ASP A 701 21.08 11.29 10.26
C ASP A 701 20.89 12.13 11.54
N VAL A 702 21.65 11.80 12.59
CA VAL A 702 21.61 12.42 13.92
C VAL A 702 22.96 13.03 14.34
N THR A 703 23.90 13.27 13.40
CA THR A 703 25.19 13.90 13.77
C THR A 703 25.03 15.30 14.34
N GLU A 704 23.98 16.02 13.92
CA GLU A 704 23.64 17.38 14.33
C GLU A 704 22.13 17.46 14.58
N TRP A 705 21.61 16.69 15.57
CA TRP A 705 20.18 16.63 15.85
C TRP A 705 19.64 17.93 16.47
N ASP A 706 18.94 18.71 15.65
CA ASP A 706 18.21 19.95 16.00
C ASP A 706 16.68 19.81 15.83
N GLY A 707 16.20 18.58 15.59
CA GLY A 707 14.80 18.29 15.28
C GLY A 707 14.32 18.74 13.90
N THR A 708 15.21 19.27 13.05
CA THR A 708 14.85 19.74 11.71
C THR A 708 14.89 18.64 10.66
N LEU A 709 13.91 18.70 9.75
CA LEU A 709 13.74 17.75 8.66
C LEU A 709 13.37 18.47 7.37
N TYR A 710 13.57 17.79 6.24
CA TYR A 710 13.06 18.26 4.95
C TYR A 710 11.70 17.65 4.69
N HIS A 711 10.68 18.49 4.74
CA HIS A 711 9.29 18.12 4.48
C HIS A 711 8.94 18.29 3.00
N PHE A 712 8.00 17.47 2.53
CA PHE A 712 7.47 17.43 1.17
C PHE A 712 5.94 17.37 1.24
N HIS A 713 5.23 18.09 0.38
CA HIS A 713 3.77 17.99 0.33
C HIS A 713 3.36 16.57 -0.10
N PRO A 714 2.70 15.75 0.75
CA PRO A 714 2.58 14.30 0.52
C PRO A 714 1.95 13.95 -0.82
N ILE A 715 0.80 14.58 -1.13
CA ILE A 715 0.04 14.34 -2.36
C ILE A 715 0.76 14.82 -3.62
N HIS A 716 1.48 15.95 -3.57
CA HIS A 716 2.24 16.44 -4.73
C HIS A 716 3.47 15.56 -5.01
N PHE A 717 4.15 15.10 -3.95
CA PHE A 717 5.25 14.13 -4.10
C PHE A 717 4.75 12.78 -4.65
N LEU A 718 3.66 12.24 -4.09
CA LEU A 718 2.97 11.04 -4.59
C LEU A 718 2.64 11.18 -6.08
N MET A 719 2.12 12.35 -6.48
CA MET A 719 1.83 12.69 -7.87
C MET A 719 3.07 12.67 -8.76
N TRP A 720 4.13 13.38 -8.36
CA TRP A 720 5.38 13.48 -9.13
C TRP A 720 6.05 12.12 -9.30
N LEU A 721 6.16 11.32 -8.23
CA LEU A 721 6.83 10.02 -8.28
C LEU A 721 6.13 9.09 -9.26
N THR A 722 4.80 9.02 -9.19
CA THR A 722 3.97 8.14 -10.05
C THR A 722 4.26 8.36 -11.52
N PHE A 723 4.18 9.58 -12.05
CA PHE A 723 4.36 9.81 -13.49
C PHE A 723 5.81 9.94 -13.96
N ARG A 724 6.76 10.19 -13.06
CA ARG A 724 8.18 10.19 -13.41
C ARG A 724 8.82 8.79 -13.33
N SER A 725 8.24 7.82 -12.62
CA SER A 725 8.68 6.41 -12.65
C SER A 725 8.17 5.65 -13.88
N SER A 726 6.86 5.76 -14.21
CA SER A 726 6.19 4.99 -15.29
C SER A 726 6.80 5.17 -16.70
N ASN A 727 7.66 6.16 -16.92
CA ASN A 727 8.24 6.46 -18.24
C ASN A 727 9.49 5.64 -18.60
N ARG A 728 9.75 4.51 -17.93
CA ARG A 728 10.99 3.70 -18.09
C ARG A 728 10.76 2.36 -18.79
N VAL A 729 11.35 2.22 -19.99
CA VAL A 729 11.50 1.00 -20.82
C VAL A 729 10.16 0.31 -21.18
N ARG A 730 9.65 0.61 -22.38
CA ARG A 730 8.46 -0.02 -22.99
C ARG A 730 8.87 -1.13 -23.95
N VAL A 731 8.06 -2.19 -24.06
CA VAL A 731 8.37 -3.39 -24.86
C VAL A 731 7.26 -3.65 -25.87
N PHE A 732 7.61 -3.61 -27.16
CA PHE A 732 6.66 -3.64 -28.27
C PHE A 732 6.53 -5.05 -28.87
N ALA A 733 5.29 -5.49 -29.17
CA ALA A 733 4.99 -6.79 -29.77
C ALA A 733 4.04 -6.68 -30.97
N LYS A 734 3.96 -7.70 -31.84
CA LYS A 734 3.13 -7.64 -33.06
C LYS A 734 1.84 -8.43 -32.90
N SER A 735 0.72 -7.75 -33.17
CA SER A 735 -0.63 -8.31 -33.16
C SER A 735 -1.00 -9.01 -34.48
N LYS A 736 -1.98 -9.93 -34.41
CA LYS A 736 -2.66 -10.49 -35.58
C LYS A 736 -3.65 -9.48 -36.17
N THR A 737 -3.63 -9.37 -37.50
CA THR A 737 -4.60 -8.54 -38.23
C THR A 737 -6.00 -9.13 -38.21
N ARG A 738 -7.04 -8.31 -38.37
CA ARG A 738 -8.45 -8.75 -38.41
C ARG A 738 -8.68 -9.95 -39.33
N LYS A 739 -8.09 -9.96 -40.53
CA LYS A 739 -8.21 -11.06 -41.51
C LYS A 739 -7.55 -12.36 -41.06
N GLN A 740 -6.51 -12.30 -40.23
CA GLN A 740 -5.91 -13.49 -39.61
C GLN A 740 -6.83 -14.05 -38.52
N LEU A 741 -7.33 -13.18 -37.63
CA LEU A 741 -8.27 -13.56 -36.57
C LEU A 741 -9.54 -14.23 -37.13
N GLU A 742 -10.17 -13.64 -38.15
CA GLU A 742 -11.37 -14.19 -38.80
C GLU A 742 -11.11 -15.58 -39.43
N LYS A 743 -9.93 -15.77 -40.04
CA LYS A 743 -9.52 -17.04 -40.66
C LYS A 743 -9.23 -18.14 -39.64
N GLU A 744 -8.63 -17.79 -38.51
CA GLU A 744 -8.28 -18.74 -37.45
C GLU A 744 -9.51 -19.10 -36.60
N GLN A 745 -10.35 -18.13 -36.26
CA GLN A 745 -11.62 -18.37 -35.57
C GLN A 745 -12.51 -19.34 -36.37
N LYS A 746 -12.59 -19.19 -37.70
CA LYS A 746 -13.31 -20.14 -38.56
C LYS A 746 -12.76 -21.57 -38.45
N LYS A 747 -11.44 -21.76 -38.50
CA LYS A 747 -10.82 -23.10 -38.32
C LYS A 747 -11.12 -23.72 -36.95
N THR A 748 -11.19 -22.89 -35.90
CA THR A 748 -11.52 -23.36 -34.55
C THR A 748 -12.97 -23.85 -34.46
N ILE A 749 -13.91 -23.16 -35.12
CA ILE A 749 -15.31 -23.61 -35.26
C ILE A 749 -15.38 -24.95 -35.99
N GLU A 750 -14.76 -25.02 -37.17
CA GLU A 750 -14.75 -26.24 -38.02
C GLU A 750 -14.24 -27.45 -37.23
N LYS A 751 -13.12 -27.30 -36.51
CA LYS A 751 -12.55 -28.36 -35.67
C LYS A 751 -13.43 -28.74 -34.46
N ALA A 752 -14.09 -27.78 -33.82
CA ALA A 752 -15.01 -28.08 -32.71
C ALA A 752 -16.23 -28.87 -33.18
N GLN A 753 -16.78 -28.52 -34.35
CA GLN A 753 -17.87 -29.24 -35.00
C GLN A 753 -17.47 -30.67 -35.40
N GLU A 754 -16.27 -30.86 -35.96
CA GLU A 754 -15.70 -32.20 -36.24
C GLU A 754 -15.57 -33.04 -34.96
N GLN A 755 -15.09 -32.45 -33.85
CA GLN A 755 -14.95 -33.17 -32.58
C GLN A 755 -16.30 -33.60 -31.99
N ARG A 756 -17.33 -32.74 -32.04
CA ARG A 756 -18.69 -33.08 -31.58
C ARG A 756 -19.32 -34.19 -32.43
N PHE A 757 -19.10 -34.18 -33.76
CA PHE A 757 -19.53 -35.27 -34.64
C PHE A 757 -18.90 -36.63 -34.30
N SER A 758 -17.73 -36.65 -33.64
CA SER A 758 -17.03 -37.89 -33.28
C SER A 758 -17.49 -38.55 -31.96
N LEU A 759 -18.26 -37.85 -31.12
CA LEU A 759 -18.66 -38.32 -29.78
C LEU A 759 -20.03 -39.02 -29.73
N GLY A 760 -20.88 -38.81 -30.74
CA GLY A 760 -22.16 -39.51 -30.89
C GLY A 760 -23.30 -39.00 -29.99
N PRO A 761 -24.55 -39.42 -30.26
CA PRO A 761 -25.75 -38.80 -29.69
C PRO A 761 -25.91 -39.03 -28.17
N ALA A 762 -25.25 -40.01 -27.58
CA ALA A 762 -25.34 -40.30 -26.14
C ALA A 762 -24.70 -39.21 -25.24
N GLY A 763 -23.93 -38.27 -25.82
CA GLY A 763 -23.45 -37.08 -25.10
C GLY A 763 -24.42 -35.90 -25.14
N ALA A 764 -25.38 -35.88 -26.06
CA ALA A 764 -26.17 -34.68 -26.38
C ALA A 764 -27.12 -34.26 -25.27
N GLU A 765 -27.75 -35.21 -24.56
CA GLU A 765 -28.72 -34.93 -23.50
C GLU A 765 -28.10 -34.34 -22.21
N GLY A 766 -26.76 -34.18 -22.17
CA GLY A 766 -26.04 -33.42 -21.15
C GLY A 766 -25.42 -32.10 -21.63
N GLU A 767 -25.43 -31.81 -22.94
CA GLU A 767 -24.66 -30.71 -23.57
C GLU A 767 -25.52 -29.53 -24.10
N GLU A 768 -26.83 -29.48 -23.84
CA GLU A 768 -27.72 -28.41 -24.35
C GLU A 768 -27.43 -26.99 -23.77
N LEU A 769 -26.36 -26.84 -22.98
CA LEU A 769 -25.94 -25.59 -22.35
C LEU A 769 -24.48 -25.26 -22.65
N LEU A 770 -24.26 -24.41 -23.67
CA LEU A 770 -22.99 -23.80 -24.14
C LEU A 770 -22.19 -24.60 -25.18
N ASP A 771 -22.45 -24.36 -26.48
CA ASP A 771 -21.43 -24.14 -27.54
C ASP A 771 -22.10 -23.96 -28.93
N GLU A 772 -22.91 -22.91 -29.11
CA GLU A 772 -23.30 -22.44 -30.46
C GLU A 772 -23.38 -20.91 -30.49
N SER A 773 -23.93 -20.29 -29.44
CA SER A 773 -24.03 -18.83 -29.30
C SER A 773 -22.67 -18.10 -29.24
N LEU A 774 -21.54 -18.79 -29.05
CA LEU A 774 -20.20 -18.17 -28.92
C LEU A 774 -19.73 -17.48 -30.21
N PHE A 775 -20.44 -17.71 -31.32
CA PHE A 775 -20.15 -17.16 -32.63
C PHE A 775 -21.28 -16.21 -33.05
N VAL A 776 -21.20 -14.96 -32.61
CA VAL A 776 -22.12 -13.90 -33.04
C VAL A 776 -21.85 -13.53 -34.49
N ASP A 777 -22.90 -13.42 -35.30
CA ASP A 777 -22.82 -13.01 -36.70
C ASP A 777 -22.16 -11.62 -36.85
N VAL A 778 -21.17 -11.55 -37.75
CA VAL A 778 -20.32 -10.39 -38.00
C VAL A 778 -21.03 -9.32 -38.86
N GLY A 779 -22.27 -9.58 -39.31
CA GLY A 779 -23.07 -8.68 -40.15
C GLY A 779 -23.70 -7.46 -39.46
N ALA A 780 -23.77 -7.42 -38.12
CA ALA A 780 -24.44 -6.33 -37.41
C ALA A 780 -23.67 -4.99 -37.48
N ARG A 781 -24.37 -3.90 -37.79
CA ARG A 781 -23.81 -2.54 -37.86
C ARG A 781 -23.41 -2.05 -36.46
N VAL A 782 -22.12 -2.12 -36.15
CA VAL A 782 -21.52 -1.63 -34.91
C VAL A 782 -21.90 -0.15 -34.67
N PRO A 783 -22.58 0.21 -33.56
CA PRO A 783 -22.85 1.60 -33.21
C PRO A 783 -21.55 2.35 -32.91
N ASN A 784 -21.55 3.65 -33.16
CA ASN A 784 -20.48 4.54 -32.71
C ASN A 784 -20.46 4.57 -31.16
N PRO A 785 -19.31 4.52 -30.48
CA PRO A 785 -19.25 4.75 -29.04
C PRO A 785 -19.92 6.06 -28.57
N LYS A 786 -20.03 7.07 -29.46
CA LYS A 786 -20.79 8.30 -29.19
C LYS A 786 -22.32 8.15 -29.25
N GLU A 787 -22.84 7.16 -29.96
CA GLU A 787 -24.29 6.88 -30.10
C GLU A 787 -24.82 6.12 -28.88
N LEU A 788 -24.02 5.22 -28.30
CA LEU A 788 -24.35 4.49 -27.05
C LEU A 788 -24.41 5.40 -25.80
N LEU A 789 -23.82 6.59 -25.86
CA LEU A 789 -23.76 7.56 -24.74
C LEU A 789 -24.89 8.62 -24.77
N ASP A 790 -25.72 8.66 -25.82
CA ASP A 790 -26.68 9.74 -26.02
C ASP A 790 -27.84 9.83 -24.99
N PRO A 791 -28.34 8.74 -24.35
CA PRO A 791 -29.39 8.83 -23.33
C PRO A 791 -29.07 9.76 -22.16
N PHE A 792 -27.79 9.94 -21.84
CA PHE A 792 -27.33 10.66 -20.64
C PHE A 792 -27.03 12.15 -20.87
N ARG A 793 -27.29 12.70 -22.07
CA ARG A 793 -27.05 14.14 -22.36
C ARG A 793 -27.90 15.11 -21.54
N GLY A 794 -28.99 14.65 -20.90
CA GLY A 794 -29.91 15.51 -20.15
C GLY A 794 -29.31 16.27 -18.95
N LEU A 795 -28.18 15.81 -18.38
CA LEU A 795 -27.64 16.34 -17.12
C LEU A 795 -26.48 17.34 -17.23
N ARG A 796 -25.95 17.63 -18.43
CA ARG A 796 -24.82 18.58 -18.59
C ARG A 796 -25.26 20.02 -18.87
N ARG A 797 -25.66 20.76 -17.83
CA ARG A 797 -25.77 22.25 -17.86
C ARG A 797 -25.38 22.95 -16.54
N ARG A 798 -24.10 23.27 -16.39
CA ARG A 798 -23.53 24.56 -15.91
C ARG A 798 -22.00 24.46 -15.76
N GLY A 799 -21.30 25.60 -15.92
CA GLY A 799 -19.85 25.72 -15.70
C GLY A 799 -18.99 25.37 -16.92
N LEU A 800 -18.50 26.39 -17.63
CA LEU A 800 -17.31 26.28 -18.48
C LEU A 800 -16.17 27.06 -17.82
N TRP A 801 -14.97 26.48 -17.79
CA TRP A 801 -13.72 27.22 -17.78
C TRP A 801 -12.80 26.62 -18.84
N ARG A 802 -12.22 27.46 -19.70
CA ARG A 802 -11.20 27.07 -20.69
C ARG A 802 -9.85 27.54 -20.20
N TRP A 803 -8.88 26.63 -20.14
CA TRP A 803 -7.47 27.01 -20.13
C TRP A 803 -7.03 27.31 -21.56
N THR A 804 -6.42 28.48 -21.77
CA THR A 804 -5.74 28.86 -23.01
C THR A 804 -4.24 28.72 -22.81
N PHE A 805 -3.61 27.79 -23.52
CA PHE A 805 -2.15 27.79 -23.64
C PHE A 805 -1.73 28.99 -24.47
N GLY A 806 -0.92 29.87 -23.88
CA GLY A 806 -0.27 30.96 -24.61
C GLY A 806 0.90 30.41 -25.41
N ALA A 807 0.70 30.22 -26.71
CA ALA A 807 1.82 30.23 -27.65
C ALA A 807 2.32 31.67 -27.77
N GLY A 808 3.64 31.89 -27.76
CA GLY A 808 4.21 33.21 -27.99
C GLY A 808 4.19 33.55 -29.48
N ASP A 809 3.69 34.73 -29.83
CA ASP A 809 3.73 35.23 -31.20
C ASP A 809 5.15 35.71 -31.57
N GLU A 810 5.80 35.01 -32.51
CA GLU A 810 6.94 35.56 -33.24
C GLU A 810 6.44 36.46 -34.38
N GLN A 811 6.55 37.80 -34.22
CA GLN A 811 6.67 38.71 -35.37
C GLN A 811 7.14 40.12 -35.05
N GLY A 812 8.35 40.46 -35.54
CA GLY A 812 8.73 41.77 -36.09
C GLY A 812 8.74 43.00 -35.17
N GLY A 813 9.95 43.49 -34.84
CA GLY A 813 10.18 44.77 -34.14
C GLY A 813 11.66 45.04 -33.94
#